data_AF-A0A7I8HQJ3-F1
#
_entry.id   AF-A0A7I8HQJ3-F1
#
_cell.length_a   1.000
_cell.length_b   1.000
_cell.length_c   1.000
_cell.angle_alpha   90.00
_cell.angle_beta   90.00
_cell.angle_gamma   90.00
#
_symmetry.space_group_name_H-M   'P 1'
#
loop_
_entity.id
_entity.type
_entity.pdbx_description
1 polymer ?
#
loop_
_entity_poly.entity_id
_entity_poly.type
_entity_poly.pdbx_seq_one_letter_code
_entity_poly.pdbx_strand_id
1 'polypeptide(L)'
;MAKREEKGSAGSFSRGAELWMHQARLFVVAIWTVVLISILAGLGVTTAYFWNATTADEKYALERNVLAHTRDALYMTAGKMELNVNGELRKMEVSEVALLTDDMAEDAWRKLRNGGMFGLLTSIGVVFLISLYWWGYGRERMQDNQLRGAKLVEGKELARLIRHRDEASPYEIAGVPMRVKSETLHTLFAGAQGTGKSQQFFALMKQVRSRGKRMIVYDPTGEFTQAFYREGKDILMNPLDSRSPNWNIWNEIAKDYHFDNMANGLIPDPAESDPFWALAGRMVLKDVIAVLGREGRRTNRDLYNAIAKSNLDAMHALLQGTAGATYVDPTTERTGMSLKMTVQNQLEAFRFLPDEGESFSIRKWVHEEGDSWMFITAREAMREALKPVLSLWIDTAIKAVLDLEPIHRERLWFCIDELPTLQKLDILKLALTNTRKYGLCMVLGVQDFSQLYEIYGHDLAKTIISGCQTKLLLRVTDGAAAKLLAELMGQAEVDEKDETLSYGLSSQRDGVSVMARRQMRDLVLTSEILTLPDMTGYLLVPGDYPIARVKYGYVPTEKQANGFIERDGFAISFKPTTAAAAPAPAQATAEVHQQPAPEQGDMLDDDDMDAPATVEVMRNENGDVIDKATGEIIKPAEKVSRAKDDTDANSASQGKKPNPLADAL
;
A
#
# COMPACT_ATOMS: atom_id res chain seq x y z
N MET A 1 -14.26 10.26 -19.09
CA MET A 1 -14.14 11.73 -19.21
C MET A 1 -14.40 12.12 -20.65
N ALA A 2 -15.47 12.88 -20.91
CA ALA A 2 -15.69 13.49 -22.22
C ALA A 2 -14.52 14.46 -22.49
N LYS A 3 -13.82 14.27 -23.62
CA LYS A 3 -12.86 15.25 -24.13
C LYS A 3 -13.59 16.58 -24.26
N ARG A 4 -13.26 17.56 -23.40
CA ARG A 4 -13.64 18.96 -23.66
C ARG A 4 -13.07 19.31 -25.03
N GLU A 5 -13.92 19.75 -25.95
CA GLU A 5 -13.49 20.30 -27.23
C GLU A 5 -12.38 21.33 -26.98
N GLU A 6 -11.21 21.11 -27.58
CA GLU A 6 -10.13 22.09 -27.60
C GLU A 6 -10.66 23.34 -28.31
N LYS A 7 -10.92 24.40 -27.53
CA LYS A 7 -11.19 25.72 -28.08
C LYS A 7 -10.02 26.11 -28.99
N GLY A 8 -10.33 26.53 -30.23
CA GLY A 8 -9.37 26.69 -31.31
C GLY A 8 -8.08 27.43 -30.94
N SER A 9 -6.95 26.90 -31.44
CA SER A 9 -5.56 27.33 -31.24
C SER A 9 -5.32 28.86 -31.25
N ALA A 10 -6.06 29.62 -32.08
CA ALA A 10 -5.93 31.08 -32.12
C ALA A 10 -6.47 31.77 -30.86
N GLY A 11 -7.56 31.25 -30.27
CA GLY A 11 -8.17 31.79 -29.06
C GLY A 11 -7.36 31.48 -27.80
N SER A 12 -6.68 30.33 -27.75
CA SER A 12 -5.73 30.01 -26.68
C SER A 12 -4.45 30.83 -26.80
N PHE A 13 -3.95 31.06 -28.02
CA PHE A 13 -2.79 31.93 -28.27
C PHE A 13 -3.05 33.39 -27.88
N SER A 14 -4.17 33.98 -28.32
CA SER A 14 -4.50 35.37 -27.99
C SER A 14 -4.63 35.59 -26.48
N ARG A 15 -5.31 34.67 -25.77
CA ARG A 15 -5.42 34.73 -24.31
C ARG A 15 -4.06 34.54 -23.64
N GLY A 16 -3.25 33.61 -24.12
CA GLY A 16 -1.89 33.39 -23.62
C GLY A 16 -1.01 34.65 -23.77
N ALA A 17 -1.10 35.33 -24.92
CA ALA A 17 -0.38 36.57 -25.18
C ALA A 17 -0.85 37.73 -24.29
N GLU A 18 -2.15 37.88 -24.08
CA GLU A 18 -2.71 38.87 -23.16
C GLU A 18 -2.27 38.63 -21.71
N LEU A 19 -2.31 37.38 -21.24
CA LEU A 19 -1.82 36.98 -19.91
C LEU A 19 -0.34 37.37 -19.74
N TRP A 20 0.49 37.05 -20.73
CA TRP A 20 1.91 37.33 -20.70
C TRP A 20 2.20 38.84 -20.71
N MET A 21 1.56 39.60 -21.60
CA MET A 21 1.74 41.06 -21.67
C MET A 21 1.30 41.75 -20.37
N HIS A 22 0.22 41.25 -19.74
CA HIS A 22 -0.25 41.77 -18.46
C HIS A 22 0.75 41.48 -17.33
N GLN A 23 1.25 40.25 -17.23
CA GLN A 23 2.30 39.90 -16.26
C GLN A 23 3.57 40.72 -16.46
N ALA A 24 4.01 40.91 -17.71
CA ALA A 24 5.17 41.74 -18.03
C ALA A 24 4.96 43.21 -17.61
N ARG A 25 3.78 43.78 -17.86
CA ARG A 25 3.45 45.14 -17.42
C ARG A 25 3.45 45.26 -15.90
N LEU A 26 2.79 44.35 -15.18
CA LEU A 26 2.77 44.36 -13.72
C LEU A 26 4.18 44.22 -13.13
N PHE A 27 5.00 43.36 -13.72
CA PHE A 27 6.39 43.18 -13.32
C PHE A 27 7.22 44.46 -13.52
N VAL A 28 7.08 45.12 -14.68
CA VAL A 28 7.76 46.38 -14.98
C VAL A 28 7.31 47.50 -14.03
N VAL A 29 6.00 47.62 -13.77
CA VAL A 29 5.46 48.61 -12.81
C VAL A 29 6.00 48.37 -11.40
N ALA A 30 6.03 47.11 -10.96
CA ALA A 30 6.55 46.73 -9.66
C ALA A 30 8.04 47.09 -9.51
N ILE A 31 8.87 46.79 -10.52
CA ILE A 31 10.28 47.18 -10.54
C ILE A 31 10.43 48.70 -10.48
N TRP A 32 9.70 49.44 -11.32
CA TRP A 32 9.78 50.90 -11.34
C TRP A 32 9.37 51.53 -10.02
N THR A 33 8.38 50.97 -9.33
CA THR A 33 7.94 51.46 -8.02
C THR A 33 9.04 51.25 -6.98
N VAL A 34 9.68 50.08 -6.95
CA VAL A 34 10.80 49.80 -6.02
C VAL A 34 11.99 50.70 -6.30
N VAL A 35 12.35 50.87 -7.57
CA VAL A 35 13.45 51.76 -7.99
C VAL A 35 13.15 53.21 -7.60
N LEU A 36 11.93 53.69 -7.84
CA LEU A 36 11.53 55.06 -7.49
C LEU A 36 11.60 55.32 -5.98
N ILE A 37 11.03 54.42 -5.16
CA ILE A 37 11.10 54.51 -3.70
C ILE A 37 12.56 54.52 -3.22
N SER A 38 13.40 53.68 -3.81
CA SER A 38 14.81 53.55 -3.45
C SER A 38 15.62 54.80 -3.82
N ILE A 39 15.35 55.40 -4.98
CA ILE A 39 15.97 56.66 -5.41
C ILE A 39 15.54 57.80 -4.47
N LEU A 40 14.26 57.90 -4.13
CA LEU A 40 13.76 58.93 -3.21
C LEU A 40 14.39 58.79 -1.82
N ALA A 41 14.52 57.57 -1.29
CA ALA A 41 15.22 57.31 -0.04
C ALA A 41 16.70 57.72 -0.10
N GLY A 42 17.39 57.39 -1.19
CA GLY A 42 18.80 57.77 -1.41
C GLY A 42 18.99 59.28 -1.53
N LEU A 43 18.10 59.98 -2.24
CA LEU A 43 18.10 61.45 -2.34
C LEU A 43 17.83 62.10 -0.98
N GLY A 44 16.93 61.53 -0.18
CA GLY A 44 16.68 61.98 1.19
C GLY A 44 17.93 61.89 2.07
N VAL A 45 18.64 60.75 2.04
CA VAL A 45 19.89 60.56 2.78
C VAL A 45 21.00 61.48 2.29
N THR A 46 21.14 61.63 0.96
CA THR A 46 22.11 62.55 0.35
C THR A 46 21.90 63.98 0.82
N THR A 47 20.64 64.45 0.78
CA THR A 47 20.26 65.80 1.17
C THR A 47 20.45 66.02 2.67
N ALA A 48 20.01 65.08 3.51
CA ALA A 48 20.17 65.16 4.96
C ALA A 48 21.64 65.15 5.39
N TYR A 49 22.46 64.29 4.77
CA TYR A 49 23.90 64.25 5.02
C TYR A 49 24.55 65.56 4.62
N PHE A 50 24.30 66.05 3.41
CA PHE A 50 24.85 67.32 2.94
C PHE A 50 24.41 68.50 3.81
N TRP A 51 23.15 68.51 4.25
CA TRP A 51 22.64 69.59 5.09
C TRP A 51 23.32 69.65 6.47
N ASN A 52 23.59 68.48 7.07
CA ASN A 52 24.19 68.35 8.40
C ASN A 52 25.72 68.42 8.39
N ALA A 53 26.38 67.96 7.32
CA ALA A 53 27.83 67.93 7.21
C ALA A 53 28.42 69.25 6.68
N THR A 54 27.63 70.07 6.00
CA THR A 54 28.07 71.31 5.37
C THR A 54 27.63 72.55 6.17
N THR A 55 28.58 73.43 6.45
CA THR A 55 28.37 74.71 7.17
C THR A 55 27.69 75.76 6.28
N ALA A 56 27.19 76.85 6.88
CA ALA A 56 26.54 77.93 6.13
C ALA A 56 27.48 78.61 5.13
N ASP A 57 28.74 78.82 5.52
CA ASP A 57 29.75 79.46 4.67
C ASP A 57 30.15 78.57 3.50
N GLU A 58 30.28 77.25 3.70
CA GLU A 58 30.55 76.29 2.63
C GLU A 58 29.39 76.19 1.62
N LYS A 59 28.13 76.25 2.08
CA LYS A 59 26.95 76.29 1.18
C LYS A 59 26.93 77.56 0.34
N TYR A 60 27.22 78.70 0.97
CA TYR A 60 27.29 79.99 0.29
C TYR A 60 28.47 80.07 -0.69
N ALA A 61 29.64 79.56 -0.30
CA ALA A 61 30.82 79.47 -1.17
C ALA A 61 30.54 78.58 -2.37
N LEU A 62 29.89 77.41 -2.18
CA LEU A 62 29.50 76.52 -3.26
C LEU A 62 28.54 77.20 -4.25
N GLU A 63 27.50 77.89 -3.76
CA GLU A 63 26.55 78.62 -4.60
C GLU A 63 27.27 79.68 -5.46
N ARG A 64 28.15 80.46 -4.83
CA ARG A 64 28.90 81.53 -5.49
C ARG A 64 29.94 80.99 -6.47
N ASN A 65 30.63 79.91 -6.13
CA ASN A 65 31.59 79.22 -6.97
C ASN A 65 30.91 78.64 -8.23
N VAL A 66 29.76 77.96 -8.08
CA VAL A 66 28.98 77.46 -9.22
C VAL A 66 28.48 78.61 -10.10
N LEU A 67 28.00 79.69 -9.50
CA LEU A 67 27.57 80.89 -10.26
C LEU A 67 28.74 81.54 -11.00
N ALA A 68 29.94 81.54 -10.41
CA ALA A 68 31.15 82.06 -11.02
C ALA A 68 31.57 81.24 -12.24
N HIS A 69 31.70 79.92 -12.08
CA HIS A 69 32.09 79.03 -13.17
C HIS A 69 31.03 78.94 -14.28
N THR A 70 29.75 79.04 -13.95
CA THR A 70 28.69 79.09 -14.97
C THR A 70 28.72 80.39 -15.77
N ARG A 71 28.98 81.53 -15.12
CA ARG A 71 29.15 82.81 -15.83
C ARG A 71 30.41 82.82 -16.70
N ASP A 72 31.50 82.24 -16.20
CA ASP A 72 32.74 82.07 -16.95
C ASP A 72 32.54 81.17 -18.18
N ALA A 73 31.90 80.01 -18.00
CA ALA A 73 31.58 79.08 -19.10
C ALA A 73 30.61 79.66 -20.16
N LEU A 74 29.77 80.62 -19.77
CA LEU A 74 28.86 81.35 -20.66
C LEU A 74 29.49 82.62 -21.26
N TYR A 75 30.81 82.83 -21.08
CA TYR A 75 31.56 84.01 -21.55
C TYR A 75 31.05 85.35 -20.99
N MET A 76 30.36 85.33 -19.84
CA MET A 76 29.85 86.52 -19.15
C MET A 76 30.83 87.01 -18.07
N THR A 77 32.11 87.17 -18.43
CA THR A 77 33.20 87.47 -17.50
C THR A 77 33.37 88.96 -17.19
N ALA A 78 32.78 89.86 -17.99
CA ALA A 78 32.92 91.31 -17.83
C ALA A 78 32.08 91.92 -16.67
N GLY A 79 31.35 91.09 -15.90
CA GLY A 79 30.45 91.55 -14.84
C GLY A 79 30.98 91.22 -13.44
N LYS A 80 31.09 92.22 -12.56
CA LYS A 80 31.45 92.01 -11.16
C LYS A 80 30.37 91.20 -10.42
N MET A 81 30.78 90.25 -9.60
CA MET A 81 29.93 89.48 -8.70
C MET A 81 30.05 89.94 -7.26
N GLU A 82 28.94 89.86 -6.55
CA GLU A 82 28.90 90.11 -5.11
C GLU A 82 29.33 88.86 -4.36
N LEU A 83 30.34 89.00 -3.50
CA LEU A 83 30.82 87.99 -2.56
C LEU A 83 30.87 88.63 -1.16
N ASN A 84 30.21 87.98 -0.20
CA ASN A 84 30.32 88.37 1.21
C ASN A 84 31.60 87.79 1.80
N VAL A 85 32.53 88.64 2.21
CA VAL A 85 33.79 88.25 2.85
C VAL A 85 33.79 88.86 4.25
N ASN A 86 33.76 88.03 5.29
CA ASN A 86 33.76 88.45 6.70
C ASN A 86 32.63 89.42 7.10
N GLY A 87 31.45 89.33 6.48
CA GLY A 87 30.28 90.16 6.79
C GLY A 87 30.17 91.43 5.94
N GLU A 88 31.12 91.70 5.04
CA GLU A 88 31.08 92.81 4.09
C GLU A 88 30.84 92.33 2.65
N LEU A 89 29.86 92.95 1.98
CA LEU A 89 29.54 92.65 0.58
C LEU A 89 30.54 93.36 -0.35
N ARG A 90 31.35 92.59 -1.07
CA ARG A 90 32.34 93.13 -2.03
C ARG A 90 31.99 92.72 -3.46
N LYS A 91 32.16 93.67 -4.40
CA LYS A 91 32.00 93.43 -5.85
C LYS A 91 33.35 93.12 -6.46
N MET A 92 33.55 91.86 -6.86
CA MET A 92 34.82 91.31 -7.33
C MET A 92 34.66 90.74 -8.74
N GLU A 93 35.77 90.60 -9.47
CA GLU A 93 35.74 90.00 -10.81
C GLU A 93 35.34 88.52 -10.73
N VAL A 94 34.77 87.98 -11.82
CA VAL A 94 34.23 86.60 -11.84
C VAL A 94 35.28 85.56 -11.49
N SER A 95 36.50 85.74 -12.00
CA SER A 95 37.65 84.87 -11.75
C SER A 95 38.16 84.96 -10.30
N GLU A 96 38.06 86.13 -9.68
CA GLU A 96 38.50 86.35 -8.30
C GLU A 96 37.52 85.72 -7.30
N VAL A 97 36.22 85.79 -7.58
CA VAL A 97 35.18 85.09 -6.80
C VAL A 97 35.34 83.57 -6.91
N ALA A 98 35.62 83.04 -8.11
CA ALA A 98 35.88 81.61 -8.29
C ALA A 98 37.06 81.15 -7.43
N LEU A 99 38.19 81.86 -7.49
CA LEU A 99 39.41 81.52 -6.76
C LEU A 99 39.28 81.62 -5.24
N LEU A 100 38.55 82.63 -4.73
CA LEU A 100 38.33 82.81 -3.29
C LEU A 100 37.33 81.83 -2.68
N THR A 101 36.45 81.25 -3.50
CA THR A 101 35.44 80.29 -3.04
C THR A 101 35.83 78.85 -3.31
N ASP A 102 36.95 78.61 -4.01
CA ASP A 102 37.33 77.31 -4.55
C ASP A 102 37.55 76.26 -3.46
N ASP A 103 38.39 76.55 -2.46
CA ASP A 103 38.70 75.60 -1.37
C ASP A 103 37.44 75.16 -0.60
N MET A 104 36.59 76.15 -0.24
CA MET A 104 35.34 75.89 0.50
C MET A 104 34.27 75.22 -0.37
N ALA A 105 34.25 75.52 -1.68
CA ALA A 105 33.38 74.85 -2.63
C ALA A 105 33.85 73.41 -2.89
N GLU A 106 35.15 73.13 -2.92
CA GLU A 106 35.70 71.79 -3.08
C GLU A 106 35.34 70.90 -1.87
N ASP A 107 35.43 71.44 -0.65
CA ASP A 107 35.00 70.74 0.56
C ASP A 107 33.48 70.48 0.57
N ALA A 108 32.67 71.44 0.12
CA ALA A 108 31.23 71.24 -0.07
C ALA A 108 30.93 70.18 -1.13
N TRP A 109 31.63 70.19 -2.27
CA TRP A 109 31.53 69.16 -3.31
C TRP A 109 31.95 67.78 -2.80
N ARG A 110 33.01 67.70 -1.99
CA ARG A 110 33.46 66.46 -1.35
C ARG A 110 32.39 65.89 -0.42
N LYS A 111 31.78 66.73 0.42
CA LYS A 111 30.66 66.35 1.30
C LYS A 111 29.43 65.95 0.49
N LEU A 112 29.12 66.63 -0.61
CA LEU A 112 28.02 66.26 -1.50
C LEU A 112 28.27 64.89 -2.16
N ARG A 113 29.49 64.62 -2.63
CA ARG A 113 29.88 63.31 -3.20
C ARG A 113 29.80 62.18 -2.17
N ASN A 114 30.26 62.42 -0.94
CA ASN A 114 30.12 61.46 0.15
C ASN A 114 28.65 61.20 0.48
N GLY A 115 27.83 62.26 0.53
CA GLY A 115 26.38 62.17 0.66
C GLY A 115 25.75 61.33 -0.44
N GLY A 116 26.17 61.53 -1.70
CA GLY A 116 25.73 60.75 -2.85
C GLY A 116 26.11 59.27 -2.74
N MET A 117 27.29 58.95 -2.21
CA MET A 117 27.71 57.56 -1.95
C MET A 117 26.85 56.91 -0.86
N PHE A 118 26.58 57.62 0.25
CA PHE A 118 25.66 57.13 1.28
C PHE A 118 24.24 56.96 0.75
N GLY A 119 23.78 57.88 -0.09
CA GLY A 119 22.50 57.80 -0.79
C GLY A 119 22.40 56.57 -1.69
N LEU A 120 23.43 56.31 -2.51
CA LEU A 120 23.49 55.15 -3.39
C LEU A 120 23.47 53.82 -2.59
N LEU A 121 24.28 53.71 -1.54
CA LEU A 121 24.28 52.54 -0.66
C LEU A 121 22.92 52.33 0.01
N THR A 122 22.26 53.42 0.41
CA THR A 122 20.91 53.37 0.97
C THR A 122 19.90 52.89 -0.08
N SER A 123 19.95 53.41 -1.30
CA SER A 123 19.07 52.96 -2.39
C SER A 123 19.24 51.47 -2.67
N ILE A 124 20.48 50.97 -2.76
CA ILE A 124 20.76 49.54 -2.95
C ILE A 124 20.21 48.71 -1.77
N GLY A 125 20.42 49.16 -0.54
CA GLY A 125 19.90 48.50 0.67
C GLY A 125 18.37 48.44 0.69
N VAL A 126 17.69 49.53 0.31
CA VAL A 126 16.22 49.59 0.24
C VAL A 126 15.68 48.64 -0.83
N VAL A 127 16.28 48.61 -2.03
CA VAL A 127 15.93 47.62 -3.07
C VAL A 127 16.06 46.20 -2.51
N PHE A 128 17.18 45.90 -1.85
CA PHE A 128 17.44 44.57 -1.29
C PHE A 128 16.41 44.16 -0.22
N LEU A 129 16.09 45.06 0.72
CA LEU A 129 15.12 44.80 1.79
C LEU A 129 13.70 44.64 1.26
N ILE A 130 13.26 45.49 0.33
CA ILE A 130 11.94 45.36 -0.31
C ILE A 130 11.86 44.05 -1.10
N SER A 131 12.94 43.69 -1.82
CA SER A 131 13.00 42.42 -2.56
C SER A 131 12.88 41.21 -1.64
N LEU A 132 13.59 41.21 -0.50
CA LEU A 132 13.48 40.15 0.51
C LEU A 132 12.08 40.07 1.12
N TYR A 133 11.48 41.22 1.43
CA TYR A 133 10.13 41.30 1.98
C TYR A 133 9.09 40.73 1.02
N TRP A 134 9.10 41.15 -0.26
CA TRP A 134 8.20 40.62 -1.27
C TRP A 134 8.40 39.13 -1.53
N TRP A 135 9.65 38.66 -1.51
CA TRP A 135 9.96 37.25 -1.65
C TRP A 135 9.34 36.40 -0.52
N GLY A 136 9.43 36.87 0.74
CA GLY A 136 8.78 36.22 1.88
C GLY A 136 7.25 36.31 1.82
N TYR A 137 6.72 37.51 1.60
CA TYR A 137 5.29 37.80 1.53
C TYR A 137 4.57 37.00 0.43
N GLY A 138 5.20 36.89 -0.74
CA GLY A 138 4.68 36.11 -1.86
C GLY A 138 4.59 34.61 -1.53
N ARG A 139 5.61 34.04 -0.88
CA ARG A 139 5.59 32.62 -0.49
C ARG A 139 4.50 32.30 0.53
N GLU A 140 4.36 33.10 1.58
CA GLU A 140 3.37 32.85 2.63
C GLU A 140 1.93 33.00 2.14
N ARG A 141 1.67 33.96 1.23
CA ARG A 141 0.34 34.15 0.68
C ARG A 141 -0.02 33.19 -0.44
N MET A 142 0.94 32.64 -1.18
CA MET A 142 0.66 31.72 -2.30
C MET A 142 0.71 30.24 -1.94
N GLN A 143 1.13 29.87 -0.74
CA GLN A 143 1.08 28.46 -0.30
C GLN A 143 -0.33 28.07 0.16
N ASP A 144 -0.79 26.93 -0.31
CA ASP A 144 -1.96 26.24 0.23
C ASP A 144 -1.66 25.80 1.65
N ASN A 145 -2.52 26.19 2.58
CA ASN A 145 -2.33 25.86 3.98
C ASN A 145 -3.23 24.68 4.35
N GLN A 146 -2.62 23.58 4.78
CA GLN A 146 -3.36 22.49 5.38
C GLN A 146 -3.85 22.89 6.78
N LEU A 147 -5.17 22.90 6.99
CA LEU A 147 -5.78 23.35 8.24
C LEU A 147 -5.82 22.24 9.29
N ARG A 148 -6.26 21.04 8.89
CA ARG A 148 -6.41 19.86 9.77
C ARG A 148 -6.50 18.56 8.97
N GLY A 149 -6.57 17.43 9.67
CA GLY A 149 -6.66 16.10 9.08
C GLY A 149 -5.30 15.40 8.98
N ALA A 150 -5.26 14.32 8.20
CA ALA A 150 -4.06 13.51 8.03
C ALA A 150 -2.97 14.30 7.31
N LYS A 151 -1.71 14.15 7.73
CA LYS A 151 -0.55 14.81 7.12
C LYS A 151 0.32 13.78 6.43
N LEU A 152 0.87 14.14 5.27
CA LEU A 152 1.83 13.31 4.54
C LEU A 152 3.24 13.90 4.70
N VAL A 153 4.18 13.09 5.15
CA VAL A 153 5.60 13.45 5.30
C VAL A 153 6.50 12.41 4.62
N GLU A 154 7.80 12.68 4.56
CA GLU A 154 8.78 11.67 4.14
C GLU A 154 9.14 10.72 5.29
N GLY A 155 9.50 9.47 4.98
CA GLY A 155 9.86 8.46 5.99
C GLY A 155 10.94 8.91 6.98
N LYS A 156 11.95 9.66 6.50
CA LYS A 156 13.02 10.21 7.36
C LYS A 156 12.49 11.21 8.39
N GLU A 157 11.47 11.99 8.03
CA GLU A 157 10.85 12.96 8.92
C GLU A 157 10.02 12.24 9.98
N LEU A 158 9.19 11.27 9.59
CA LEU A 158 8.45 10.44 10.54
C LEU A 158 9.40 9.72 11.52
N ALA A 159 10.50 9.15 11.02
CA ALA A 159 11.50 8.50 11.86
C ALA A 159 12.13 9.48 12.87
N ARG A 160 12.39 10.73 12.47
CA ARG A 160 12.88 11.77 13.38
C ARG A 160 11.83 12.13 14.43
N LEU A 161 10.55 12.25 14.05
CA LEU A 161 9.45 12.56 14.97
C LEU A 161 9.28 11.47 16.04
N ILE A 162 9.28 10.19 15.64
CA ILE A 162 9.15 9.05 16.56
C ILE A 162 10.32 9.01 17.55
N ARG A 163 11.56 9.19 17.07
CA ARG A 163 12.76 9.22 17.92
C ARG A 163 12.78 10.43 18.85
N HIS A 164 12.36 11.61 18.38
CA HIS A 164 12.30 12.82 19.21
C HIS A 164 11.26 12.70 20.34
N ARG A 165 10.19 11.93 20.13
CA ARG A 165 9.18 11.65 21.17
C ARG A 165 9.57 10.51 22.12
N ASP A 166 10.77 9.92 21.96
CA ASP A 166 11.24 8.76 22.72
C ASP A 166 10.28 7.55 22.65
N GLU A 167 9.60 7.41 21.51
CA GLU A 167 8.65 6.31 21.25
C GLU A 167 9.18 5.34 20.17
N ALA A 168 10.49 5.32 19.91
CA ALA A 168 11.10 4.48 18.89
C ALA A 168 11.23 3.03 19.36
N SER A 169 10.50 2.13 18.68
CA SER A 169 10.69 0.69 18.80
C SER A 169 12.06 0.29 18.29
N PRO A 170 12.63 -0.81 18.79
CA PRO A 170 13.81 -1.40 18.18
C PRO A 170 13.51 -2.03 16.81
N TYR A 171 12.25 -2.19 16.40
CA TYR A 171 11.88 -2.71 15.08
C TYR A 171 11.58 -1.57 14.12
N GLU A 172 12.03 -1.69 12.88
CA GLU A 172 11.81 -0.73 11.81
C GLU A 172 11.09 -1.37 10.62
N ILE A 173 10.25 -0.58 9.96
CA ILE A 173 9.57 -0.90 8.69
C ILE A 173 9.98 0.16 7.68
N ALA A 174 10.55 -0.25 6.55
CA ALA A 174 11.06 0.65 5.51
C ALA A 174 12.02 1.74 6.03
N GLY A 175 12.84 1.43 7.04
CA GLY A 175 13.78 2.36 7.68
C GLY A 175 13.16 3.37 8.66
N VAL A 176 11.86 3.22 8.96
CA VAL A 176 11.15 4.00 9.97
C VAL A 176 10.91 3.11 11.20
N PRO A 177 11.32 3.54 12.41
CA PRO A 177 11.02 2.78 13.62
C PRO A 177 9.52 2.66 13.83
N MET A 178 9.07 1.47 14.21
CA MET A 178 7.73 1.29 14.76
C MET A 178 7.59 2.09 16.05
N ARG A 179 6.37 2.28 16.51
CA ARG A 179 6.14 2.90 17.82
C ARG A 179 6.29 1.87 18.92
N VAL A 180 6.94 2.20 20.02
CA VAL A 180 7.04 1.31 21.20
C VAL A 180 5.65 0.82 21.62
N LYS A 181 5.52 -0.48 21.89
CA LYS A 181 4.27 -1.21 22.22
C LYS A 181 3.30 -1.38 21.04
N SER A 182 3.57 -0.82 19.86
CA SER A 182 2.73 -1.03 18.68
C SER A 182 2.98 -2.35 17.97
N GLU A 183 4.02 -3.09 18.33
CA GLU A 183 4.32 -4.43 17.83
C GLU A 183 3.16 -5.39 18.14
N THR A 184 2.61 -5.28 19.35
CA THR A 184 1.44 -6.03 19.82
C THR A 184 0.10 -5.47 19.29
N LEU A 185 0.15 -4.40 18.50
CA LEU A 185 -1.01 -3.82 17.79
C LEU A 185 -1.05 -4.26 16.32
N HIS A 186 -0.25 -5.26 15.97
CA HIS A 186 -0.21 -5.95 14.69
C HIS A 186 0.14 -5.04 13.50
N THR A 187 0.58 -5.68 12.42
CA THR A 187 1.11 -5.02 11.23
C THR A 187 0.46 -5.62 9.99
N LEU A 188 0.02 -4.76 9.06
CA LEU A 188 -0.51 -5.15 7.76
C LEU A 188 0.44 -4.67 6.66
N PHE A 189 0.88 -5.59 5.81
CA PHE A 189 1.55 -5.28 4.55
C PHE A 189 0.58 -5.56 3.41
N ALA A 190 0.05 -4.50 2.80
CA ALA A 190 -0.93 -4.60 1.74
C ALA A 190 -0.35 -4.10 0.41
N GLY A 191 -0.52 -4.88 -0.66
CA GLY A 191 -0.09 -4.48 -2.00
C GLY A 191 0.03 -5.65 -2.94
N ALA A 192 -0.13 -5.36 -4.23
CA ALA A 192 -0.10 -6.33 -5.32
C ALA A 192 1.26 -7.07 -5.38
N GLN A 193 1.27 -8.19 -6.10
CA GLN A 193 2.48 -8.97 -6.35
C GLN A 193 3.58 -8.09 -6.98
N GLY A 194 4.84 -8.30 -6.58
CA GLY A 194 6.00 -7.57 -7.11
C GLY A 194 6.24 -6.17 -6.53
N THR A 195 5.33 -5.64 -5.70
CA THR A 195 5.44 -4.26 -5.17
C THR A 195 6.47 -4.07 -4.06
N GLY A 196 7.06 -5.14 -3.54
CA GLY A 196 8.10 -5.08 -2.51
C GLY A 196 7.65 -5.49 -1.11
N LYS A 197 6.49 -6.14 -0.95
CA LYS A 197 6.00 -6.64 0.35
C LYS A 197 6.99 -7.62 1.01
N SER A 198 7.43 -8.65 0.30
CA SER A 198 8.32 -9.70 0.83
C SER A 198 9.65 -9.13 1.36
N GLN A 199 10.14 -8.04 0.77
CA GLN A 199 11.35 -7.36 1.24
C GLN A 199 11.20 -6.78 2.66
N GLN A 200 10.00 -6.32 3.01
CA GLN A 200 9.70 -5.84 4.37
C GLN A 200 9.46 -6.98 5.35
N PHE A 201 8.90 -8.11 4.89
CA PHE A 201 8.92 -9.35 5.68
C PHE A 201 10.35 -9.78 6.01
N PHE A 202 11.23 -9.93 5.02
CA PHE A 202 12.64 -10.27 5.23
C PHE A 202 13.33 -9.30 6.21
N ALA A 203 13.14 -7.99 6.02
CA ALA A 203 13.74 -6.98 6.88
C ALA A 203 13.26 -7.10 8.33
N LEU A 204 11.96 -7.27 8.56
CA LEU A 204 11.40 -7.43 9.91
C LEU A 204 11.82 -8.76 10.54
N MET A 205 11.79 -9.87 9.78
CA MET A 205 12.22 -11.19 10.24
C MET A 205 13.69 -11.20 10.67
N LYS A 206 14.60 -10.56 9.91
CA LYS A 206 16.01 -10.38 10.33
C LYS A 206 16.11 -9.68 11.68
N GLN A 207 15.30 -8.63 11.89
CA GLN A 207 15.28 -7.89 13.16
C GLN A 207 14.75 -8.74 14.32
N VAL A 208 13.67 -9.50 14.12
CA VAL A 208 13.12 -10.44 15.11
C VAL A 208 14.16 -11.51 15.47
N ARG A 209 14.82 -12.10 14.46
CA ARG A 209 15.83 -13.15 14.65
C ARG A 209 17.04 -12.65 15.43
N SER A 210 17.57 -11.48 15.06
CA SER A 210 18.73 -10.87 15.73
C SER A 210 18.49 -10.58 17.22
N ARG A 211 17.22 -10.48 17.63
CA ARG A 211 16.81 -10.24 19.02
C ARG A 211 16.44 -11.53 19.77
N GLY A 212 16.68 -12.70 19.17
CA GLY A 212 16.38 -14.00 19.78
C GLY A 212 14.89 -14.21 20.06
N LYS A 213 14.00 -13.51 19.35
CA LYS A 213 12.55 -13.65 19.53
C LYS A 213 12.02 -14.83 18.72
N ARG A 214 10.97 -15.46 19.21
CA ARG A 214 10.29 -16.59 18.54
C ARG A 214 9.32 -16.08 17.50
N MET A 215 9.12 -16.88 16.45
CA MET A 215 8.21 -16.57 15.37
C MET A 215 7.57 -17.85 14.81
N ILE A 216 6.29 -17.76 14.47
CA ILE A 216 5.60 -18.71 13.61
C ILE A 216 5.50 -18.06 12.23
N VAL A 217 5.98 -18.76 11.20
CA VAL A 217 6.05 -18.25 9.83
C VAL A 217 5.17 -19.13 8.97
N TYR A 218 4.11 -18.57 8.39
CA TYR A 218 3.39 -19.20 7.30
C TYR A 218 4.00 -18.76 5.97
N ASP A 219 4.65 -19.70 5.30
CA ASP A 219 5.49 -19.47 4.13
C ASP A 219 5.06 -20.39 2.98
N PRO A 220 4.11 -19.96 2.14
CA PRO A 220 3.64 -20.75 1.01
C PRO A 220 4.62 -20.76 -0.17
N THR A 221 5.61 -19.86 -0.20
CA THR A 221 6.60 -19.77 -1.29
C THR A 221 7.86 -20.60 -1.00
N GLY A 222 8.16 -20.80 0.29
CA GLY A 222 9.38 -21.44 0.77
C GLY A 222 10.57 -20.47 0.83
N GLU A 223 10.43 -19.21 0.43
CA GLU A 223 11.54 -18.25 0.41
C GLU A 223 11.98 -17.86 1.83
N PHE A 224 11.05 -17.71 2.77
CA PHE A 224 11.39 -17.40 4.16
C PHE A 224 12.06 -18.59 4.84
N THR A 225 11.60 -19.80 4.53
CA THR A 225 12.19 -21.05 4.98
C THR A 225 13.61 -21.18 4.47
N GLN A 226 13.86 -20.95 3.18
CA GLN A 226 15.19 -20.97 2.58
C GLN A 226 16.16 -19.99 3.28
N ALA A 227 15.66 -18.83 3.69
CA ALA A 227 16.49 -17.78 4.27
C ALA A 227 16.77 -17.95 5.78
N PHE A 228 15.82 -18.48 6.55
CA PHE A 228 15.85 -18.39 8.02
C PHE A 228 15.76 -19.71 8.76
N TYR A 229 15.45 -20.83 8.08
CA TYR A 229 15.30 -22.12 8.74
C TYR A 229 16.65 -22.66 9.23
N ARG A 230 16.72 -23.02 10.51
CA ARG A 230 17.89 -23.64 11.13
C ARG A 230 17.59 -25.11 11.45
N GLU A 231 18.21 -26.00 10.69
CA GLU A 231 18.12 -27.46 10.88
C GLU A 231 18.48 -27.85 12.33
N GLY A 232 17.72 -28.77 12.92
CA GLY A 232 17.93 -29.24 14.29
C GLY A 232 17.57 -28.24 15.41
N LYS A 233 17.05 -27.06 15.06
CA LYS A 233 16.65 -26.03 16.04
C LYS A 233 15.26 -25.45 15.79
N ASP A 234 14.96 -25.12 14.54
CA ASP A 234 13.65 -24.63 14.13
C ASP A 234 12.76 -25.80 13.70
N ILE A 235 11.45 -25.64 13.85
CA ILE A 235 10.45 -26.65 13.50
C ILE A 235 9.90 -26.35 12.11
N LEU A 236 9.82 -27.36 11.24
CA LEU A 236 9.18 -27.24 9.94
C LEU A 236 7.93 -28.12 9.93
N MET A 237 6.78 -27.51 9.67
CA MET A 237 5.47 -28.15 9.68
C MET A 237 4.95 -28.22 8.24
N ASN A 238 5.01 -29.41 7.65
CA ASN A 238 4.50 -29.68 6.30
C ASN A 238 4.28 -31.20 6.13
N PRO A 239 3.04 -31.69 5.91
CA PRO A 239 2.77 -33.11 5.81
C PRO A 239 3.56 -33.86 4.71
N LEU A 240 4.04 -33.15 3.68
CA LEU A 240 4.77 -33.72 2.55
C LEU A 240 6.28 -33.47 2.62
N ASP A 241 6.79 -32.80 3.66
CA ASP A 241 8.22 -32.57 3.85
C ASP A 241 8.81 -33.60 4.82
N SER A 242 9.95 -34.19 4.44
CA SER A 242 10.65 -35.21 5.25
C SER A 242 11.12 -34.71 6.62
N ARG A 243 11.30 -33.38 6.79
CA ARG A 243 11.72 -32.75 8.05
C ARG A 243 10.56 -32.53 9.03
N SER A 244 9.31 -32.76 8.61
CA SER A 244 8.16 -32.50 9.44
C SER A 244 8.12 -33.46 10.63
N PRO A 245 7.94 -32.97 11.87
CA PRO A 245 7.83 -33.85 13.03
C PRO A 245 6.51 -34.62 13.00
N ASN A 246 6.41 -35.61 13.88
CA ASN A 246 5.16 -36.33 14.14
C ASN A 246 4.21 -35.44 14.94
N TRP A 247 3.55 -34.54 14.24
CA TRP A 247 2.41 -33.82 14.78
C TRP A 247 1.18 -34.72 14.75
N ASN A 248 0.56 -34.86 15.92
CA ASN A 248 -0.57 -35.73 16.11
C ASN A 248 -1.67 -34.96 16.84
N ILE A 249 -2.92 -35.06 16.36
CA ILE A 249 -4.04 -34.28 16.90
C ILE A 249 -4.25 -34.50 18.40
N TRP A 250 -3.99 -35.71 18.92
CA TRP A 250 -4.12 -36.00 20.36
C TRP A 250 -3.02 -35.35 21.20
N ASN A 251 -1.86 -34.99 20.62
CA ASN A 251 -0.84 -34.21 21.33
C ASN A 251 -1.37 -32.81 21.71
N GLU A 252 -2.35 -32.30 20.97
CA GLU A 252 -2.98 -31.00 21.23
C GLU A 252 -4.09 -31.04 22.29
N ILE A 253 -4.45 -32.22 22.79
CA ILE A 253 -5.58 -32.42 23.69
C ILE A 253 -5.08 -32.70 25.11
N ALA A 254 -5.29 -31.73 26.00
CA ALA A 254 -5.00 -31.87 27.43
C ALA A 254 -6.25 -31.72 28.31
N LYS A 255 -7.30 -31.10 27.78
CA LYS A 255 -8.58 -30.84 28.47
C LYS A 255 -9.73 -31.12 27.51
N ASP A 256 -10.92 -31.36 28.04
CA ASP A 256 -12.09 -31.75 27.26
C ASP A 256 -12.45 -30.72 26.16
N TYR A 257 -12.42 -29.41 26.48
CA TYR A 257 -12.71 -28.37 25.49
C TYR A 257 -11.69 -28.31 24.33
N HIS A 258 -10.55 -29.00 24.41
CA HIS A 258 -9.61 -29.06 23.30
C HIS A 258 -10.16 -29.86 22.13
N PHE A 259 -11.06 -30.84 22.36
CA PHE A 259 -11.74 -31.54 21.27
C PHE A 259 -12.57 -30.55 20.43
N ASP A 260 -13.32 -29.66 21.08
CA ASP A 260 -14.07 -28.58 20.41
C ASP A 260 -13.13 -27.64 19.66
N ASN A 261 -12.00 -27.27 20.27
CA ASN A 261 -11.01 -26.40 19.63
C ASN A 261 -10.44 -26.99 18.34
N MET A 262 -10.14 -28.30 18.32
CA MET A 262 -9.64 -28.99 17.12
C MET A 262 -10.71 -29.08 16.03
N ALA A 263 -11.94 -29.44 16.40
CA ALA A 263 -13.04 -29.52 15.44
C ALA A 263 -13.36 -28.14 14.83
N ASN A 264 -13.41 -27.08 15.65
CA ASN A 264 -13.65 -25.71 15.20
C ASN A 264 -12.52 -25.17 14.31
N GLY A 265 -11.27 -25.52 14.62
CA GLY A 265 -10.11 -25.08 13.83
C GLY A 265 -10.01 -25.78 12.47
N LEU A 266 -10.53 -27.01 12.34
CA LEU A 266 -10.47 -27.79 11.11
C LEU A 266 -11.69 -27.58 10.20
N ILE A 267 -12.85 -27.28 10.78
CA ILE A 267 -14.10 -27.04 10.04
C ILE A 267 -14.51 -25.58 10.28
N PRO A 268 -14.20 -24.64 9.37
CA PRO A 268 -14.47 -23.21 9.56
C PRO A 268 -15.97 -22.88 9.41
N ASP A 269 -16.40 -21.74 9.95
CA ASP A 269 -17.77 -21.25 9.73
C ASP A 269 -17.94 -20.84 8.26
N PRO A 270 -19.04 -21.23 7.60
CA PRO A 270 -19.31 -20.77 6.24
C PRO A 270 -19.47 -19.25 6.19
N ALA A 271 -19.12 -18.63 5.07
CA ALA A 271 -19.29 -17.20 4.86
C ALA A 271 -20.76 -16.81 4.64
N GLU A 272 -21.47 -17.57 3.78
CA GLU A 272 -22.84 -17.24 3.35
C GLU A 272 -23.81 -18.45 3.34
N SER A 273 -23.36 -19.63 3.77
CA SER A 273 -24.18 -20.85 3.76
C SER A 273 -24.69 -21.26 5.14
N ASP A 274 -25.61 -22.23 5.16
CA ASP A 274 -26.23 -22.75 6.37
C ASP A 274 -25.17 -23.30 7.36
N PRO A 275 -25.06 -22.73 8.58
CA PRO A 275 -24.08 -23.16 9.57
C PRO A 275 -24.33 -24.59 10.09
N PHE A 276 -25.51 -25.17 9.84
CA PHE A 276 -25.86 -26.52 10.28
C PHE A 276 -24.78 -27.55 9.92
N TRP A 277 -24.29 -27.55 8.68
CA TRP A 277 -23.33 -28.56 8.21
C TRP A 277 -21.98 -28.44 8.91
N ALA A 278 -21.51 -27.21 9.15
CA ALA A 278 -20.28 -26.97 9.89
C ALA A 278 -20.43 -27.38 11.36
N LEU A 279 -21.52 -26.99 12.02
CA LEU A 279 -21.78 -27.30 13.43
C LEU A 279 -21.95 -28.80 13.67
N ALA A 280 -22.75 -29.47 12.86
CA ALA A 280 -22.95 -30.91 12.95
C ALA A 280 -21.67 -31.68 12.58
N GLY A 281 -20.94 -31.25 11.56
CA GLY A 281 -19.64 -31.83 11.19
C GLY A 281 -18.62 -31.73 12.33
N ARG A 282 -18.58 -30.59 13.02
CA ARG A 282 -17.74 -30.39 14.22
C ARG A 282 -18.11 -31.34 15.34
N MET A 283 -19.41 -31.55 15.59
CA MET A 283 -19.89 -32.49 16.60
C MET A 283 -19.45 -33.92 16.30
N VAL A 284 -19.67 -34.38 15.06
CA VAL A 284 -19.25 -35.71 14.61
C VAL A 284 -17.73 -35.87 14.73
N LEU A 285 -16.95 -34.91 14.23
CA LEU A 285 -15.49 -34.95 14.29
C LEU A 285 -14.97 -34.99 15.73
N LYS A 286 -15.51 -34.12 16.60
CA LYS A 286 -15.17 -34.08 18.03
C LYS A 286 -15.36 -35.45 18.67
N ASP A 287 -16.54 -36.05 18.50
CA ASP A 287 -16.86 -37.31 19.15
C ASP A 287 -16.03 -38.47 18.58
N VAL A 288 -15.72 -38.46 17.27
CA VAL A 288 -14.80 -39.45 16.68
C VAL A 288 -13.40 -39.33 17.30
N ILE A 289 -12.83 -38.13 17.41
CA ILE A 289 -11.51 -37.93 18.02
C ILE A 289 -11.52 -38.41 19.49
N ALA A 290 -12.60 -38.13 20.23
CA ALA A 290 -12.75 -38.53 21.62
C ALA A 290 -12.88 -40.06 21.78
N VAL A 291 -13.73 -40.71 20.98
CA VAL A 291 -13.93 -42.18 21.03
C VAL A 291 -12.66 -42.91 20.65
N LEU A 292 -12.04 -42.59 19.51
CA LEU A 292 -10.78 -43.20 19.09
C LEU A 292 -9.67 -43.02 20.14
N GLY A 293 -9.63 -41.82 20.76
CA GLY A 293 -8.74 -41.54 21.88
C GLY A 293 -8.94 -42.46 23.08
N ARG A 294 -10.18 -42.81 23.42
CA ARG A 294 -10.52 -43.76 24.50
C ARG A 294 -10.20 -45.20 24.14
N GLU A 295 -10.37 -45.57 22.87
CA GLU A 295 -10.01 -46.89 22.32
C GLU A 295 -8.49 -47.10 22.17
N GLY A 296 -7.67 -46.09 22.42
CA GLY A 296 -6.22 -46.14 22.23
C GLY A 296 -5.75 -46.01 20.78
N ARG A 297 -6.68 -45.77 19.84
CA ARG A 297 -6.42 -45.56 18.41
C ARG A 297 -6.07 -44.10 18.14
N ARG A 298 -4.82 -43.73 18.43
CA ARG A 298 -4.37 -42.33 18.49
C ARG A 298 -3.41 -41.96 17.36
N THR A 299 -3.65 -42.42 16.13
CA THR A 299 -2.86 -42.00 14.96
C THR A 299 -3.70 -41.16 14.00
N ASN A 300 -3.08 -40.23 13.27
CA ASN A 300 -3.80 -39.40 12.31
C ASN A 300 -4.41 -40.28 11.20
N ARG A 301 -3.73 -41.39 10.88
CA ARG A 301 -4.25 -42.45 9.99
C ARG A 301 -5.50 -43.13 10.52
N ASP A 302 -5.56 -43.44 11.81
CA ASP A 302 -6.77 -44.01 12.44
C ASP A 302 -7.95 -43.05 12.30
N LEU A 303 -7.73 -41.76 12.60
CA LEU A 303 -8.76 -40.72 12.44
C LEU A 303 -9.26 -40.64 11.00
N TYR A 304 -8.34 -40.55 10.03
CA TYR A 304 -8.69 -40.51 8.62
C TYR A 304 -9.50 -41.75 8.20
N ASN A 305 -9.01 -42.95 8.54
CA ASN A 305 -9.66 -44.20 8.17
C ASN A 305 -11.05 -44.36 8.82
N ALA A 306 -11.21 -43.93 10.08
CA ALA A 306 -12.48 -44.01 10.79
C ALA A 306 -13.61 -43.21 10.13
N ILE A 307 -13.28 -42.12 9.43
CA ILE A 307 -14.25 -41.36 8.64
C ILE A 307 -14.27 -41.87 7.19
N ALA A 308 -13.13 -41.84 6.48
CA ALA A 308 -13.10 -42.04 5.04
C ALA A 308 -13.48 -43.47 4.61
N LYS A 309 -13.09 -44.49 5.39
CA LYS A 309 -13.29 -45.91 5.05
C LYS A 309 -14.52 -46.55 5.71
N SER A 310 -15.23 -45.82 6.57
CA SER A 310 -16.44 -46.31 7.23
C SER A 310 -17.69 -45.98 6.41
N ASN A 311 -18.71 -46.84 6.45
CA ASN A 311 -20.07 -46.49 6.06
C ASN A 311 -20.83 -45.87 7.25
N LEU A 312 -22.06 -45.42 7.04
CA LEU A 312 -22.85 -44.81 8.11
C LEU A 312 -23.12 -45.77 9.27
N ASP A 313 -23.42 -47.05 9.00
CA ASP A 313 -23.63 -48.04 10.05
C ASP A 313 -22.41 -48.16 10.97
N ALA A 314 -21.20 -48.26 10.40
CA ALA A 314 -19.97 -48.33 11.16
C ALA A 314 -19.67 -47.04 11.93
N MET A 315 -19.92 -45.87 11.33
CA MET A 315 -19.75 -44.59 12.03
C MET A 315 -20.77 -44.42 13.18
N HIS A 316 -22.02 -44.80 12.96
CA HIS A 316 -23.06 -44.76 13.97
C HIS A 316 -22.79 -45.75 15.10
N ALA A 317 -22.27 -46.95 14.79
CA ALA A 317 -21.81 -47.91 15.78
C ALA A 317 -20.62 -47.38 16.60
N LEU A 318 -19.63 -46.76 15.95
CA LEU A 318 -18.49 -46.15 16.62
C LEU A 318 -18.93 -45.03 17.59
N LEU A 319 -19.92 -44.24 17.19
CA LEU A 319 -20.38 -43.07 17.94
C LEU A 319 -21.49 -43.37 18.96
N GLN A 320 -21.88 -44.63 19.17
CA GLN A 320 -22.96 -44.97 20.10
C GLN A 320 -22.76 -44.35 21.49
N GLY A 321 -23.81 -43.72 22.01
CA GLY A 321 -23.78 -43.03 23.31
C GLY A 321 -23.15 -41.64 23.29
N THR A 322 -22.80 -41.11 22.12
CA THR A 322 -22.32 -39.72 21.95
C THR A 322 -23.36 -38.85 21.24
N ALA A 323 -23.19 -37.53 21.27
CA ALA A 323 -24.10 -36.61 20.60
C ALA A 323 -23.99 -36.70 19.06
N GLY A 324 -22.79 -37.02 18.56
CA GLY A 324 -22.49 -37.21 17.15
C GLY A 324 -23.27 -38.36 16.49
N ALA A 325 -23.70 -39.37 17.26
CA ALA A 325 -24.41 -40.55 16.73
C ALA A 325 -25.69 -40.18 15.96
N THR A 326 -26.45 -39.20 16.45
CA THR A 326 -27.72 -38.75 15.85
C THR A 326 -27.52 -38.19 14.45
N TYR A 327 -26.35 -37.62 14.17
CA TYR A 327 -26.04 -37.00 12.88
C TYR A 327 -25.62 -37.99 11.80
N VAL A 328 -25.20 -39.19 12.19
CA VAL A 328 -24.77 -40.27 11.29
C VAL A 328 -25.70 -41.47 11.34
N ASP A 329 -26.91 -41.29 11.88
CA ASP A 329 -27.92 -42.33 11.99
C ASP A 329 -28.30 -42.86 10.58
N PRO A 330 -28.17 -44.18 10.33
CA PRO A 330 -28.50 -44.79 9.03
C PRO A 330 -29.94 -44.52 8.57
N THR A 331 -30.88 -44.26 9.49
CA THR A 331 -32.26 -43.88 9.15
C THR A 331 -32.35 -42.55 8.41
N THR A 332 -31.35 -41.68 8.56
CA THR A 332 -31.23 -40.37 7.90
C THR A 332 -30.10 -40.35 6.87
N GLU A 333 -30.02 -41.41 6.07
CA GLU A 333 -28.88 -41.72 5.18
C GLU A 333 -28.36 -40.52 4.37
N ARG A 334 -29.24 -39.74 3.73
CA ARG A 334 -28.83 -38.60 2.90
C ARG A 334 -28.11 -37.51 3.72
N THR A 335 -28.64 -37.19 4.90
CA THR A 335 -28.06 -36.18 5.79
C THR A 335 -26.75 -36.68 6.39
N GLY A 336 -26.73 -37.93 6.86
CA GLY A 336 -25.53 -38.56 7.40
C GLY A 336 -24.40 -38.65 6.37
N MET A 337 -24.70 -39.04 5.13
CA MET A 337 -23.71 -39.09 4.04
C MET A 337 -23.15 -37.71 3.70
N SER A 338 -24.00 -36.68 3.63
CA SER A 338 -23.54 -35.31 3.41
C SER A 338 -22.61 -34.82 4.53
N LEU A 339 -22.96 -35.07 5.79
CA LEU A 339 -22.12 -34.71 6.95
C LEU A 339 -20.79 -35.47 6.95
N LYS A 340 -20.82 -36.77 6.64
CA LYS A 340 -19.62 -37.58 6.46
C LYS A 340 -18.71 -36.97 5.41
N MET A 341 -19.25 -36.60 4.24
CA MET A 341 -18.46 -35.96 3.17
C MET A 341 -17.88 -34.62 3.61
N THR A 342 -18.63 -33.79 4.35
CA THR A 342 -18.14 -32.54 4.92
C THR A 342 -16.92 -32.77 5.82
N VAL A 343 -16.99 -33.74 6.75
CA VAL A 343 -15.86 -34.06 7.66
C VAL A 343 -14.70 -34.70 6.89
N GLN A 344 -14.98 -35.63 5.98
CA GLN A 344 -13.97 -36.34 5.19
C GLN A 344 -13.12 -35.37 4.36
N ASN A 345 -13.74 -34.39 3.70
CA ASN A 345 -13.03 -33.41 2.88
C ASN A 345 -12.01 -32.59 3.68
N GLN A 346 -12.29 -32.31 4.96
CA GLN A 346 -11.36 -31.58 5.83
C GLN A 346 -10.23 -32.45 6.36
N LEU A 347 -10.45 -33.76 6.46
CA LEU A 347 -9.45 -34.74 6.90
C LEU A 347 -8.56 -35.28 5.77
N GLU A 348 -8.79 -34.90 4.51
CA GLU A 348 -8.03 -35.45 3.38
C GLU A 348 -6.52 -35.20 3.52
N ALA A 349 -6.11 -34.08 4.14
CA ALA A 349 -4.71 -33.78 4.45
C ALA A 349 -4.10 -34.73 5.49
N PHE A 350 -4.90 -35.33 6.38
CA PHE A 350 -4.41 -36.15 7.49
C PHE A 350 -3.79 -37.46 7.02
N ARG A 351 -4.16 -37.95 5.83
CA ARG A 351 -3.52 -39.13 5.21
C ARG A 351 -2.05 -38.90 4.86
N PHE A 352 -1.62 -37.63 4.79
CA PHE A 352 -0.25 -37.22 4.58
C PHE A 352 0.50 -36.93 5.88
N LEU A 353 -0.14 -36.92 7.05
CA LEU A 353 0.62 -36.68 8.28
C LEU A 353 1.48 -37.91 8.63
N PRO A 354 2.73 -37.72 9.07
CA PRO A 354 3.54 -38.83 9.57
C PRO A 354 2.92 -39.37 10.86
N ASP A 355 2.83 -40.69 10.99
CA ASP A 355 2.43 -41.35 12.25
C ASP A 355 3.66 -41.77 13.09
N GLU A 356 4.86 -41.72 12.51
CA GLU A 356 6.15 -42.08 13.12
C GLU A 356 7.07 -40.86 13.19
N GLY A 357 8.10 -40.91 14.05
CA GLY A 357 9.07 -39.83 14.26
C GLY A 357 8.89 -39.12 15.62
N GLU A 358 9.63 -38.03 15.81
CA GLU A 358 9.60 -37.25 17.06
C GLU A 358 8.23 -36.60 17.27
N SER A 359 7.60 -36.92 18.40
CA SER A 359 6.27 -36.41 18.77
C SER A 359 6.33 -34.91 19.05
N PHE A 360 5.48 -34.14 18.38
CA PHE A 360 5.44 -32.68 18.49
C PHE A 360 4.06 -32.17 18.90
N SER A 361 4.05 -31.12 19.73
CA SER A 361 2.85 -30.35 20.10
C SER A 361 3.12 -28.86 19.94
N ILE A 362 2.31 -28.23 19.11
CA ILE A 362 2.29 -26.78 18.90
C ILE A 362 1.98 -26.07 20.20
N ARG A 363 1.00 -26.58 20.98
CA ARG A 363 0.64 -25.96 22.27
C ARG A 363 1.81 -25.95 23.24
N LYS A 364 2.50 -27.09 23.40
CA LYS A 364 3.70 -27.17 24.26
C LYS A 364 4.80 -26.24 23.77
N TRP A 365 5.08 -26.28 22.47
CA TRP A 365 6.08 -25.40 21.86
C TRP A 365 5.76 -23.93 22.13
N VAL A 366 4.52 -23.47 22.00
CA VAL A 366 4.14 -22.06 22.29
C VAL A 366 4.42 -21.66 23.74
N HIS A 367 4.33 -22.59 24.70
CA HIS A 367 4.58 -22.34 26.12
C HIS A 367 6.06 -22.35 26.49
N GLU A 368 6.92 -22.90 25.63
CA GLU A 368 8.36 -22.94 25.86
C GLU A 368 9.00 -21.55 25.66
N GLU A 369 10.11 -21.32 26.36
CA GLU A 369 10.98 -20.17 26.11
C GLU A 369 12.12 -20.57 25.17
N GLY A 370 12.67 -19.60 24.44
CA GLY A 370 13.79 -19.83 23.51
C GLY A 370 13.74 -18.91 22.30
N ASP A 371 14.50 -19.24 21.26
CA ASP A 371 14.59 -18.49 20.00
C ASP A 371 14.29 -19.37 18.76
N SER A 372 13.74 -20.58 18.96
CA SER A 372 13.29 -21.46 17.86
C SER A 372 12.12 -20.83 17.11
N TRP A 373 12.07 -20.98 15.79
CA TRP A 373 10.93 -20.61 14.96
C TRP A 373 10.19 -21.86 14.47
N MET A 374 8.91 -21.69 14.14
CA MET A 374 8.10 -22.74 13.52
C MET A 374 7.64 -22.27 12.14
N PHE A 375 8.01 -23.02 11.11
CA PHE A 375 7.68 -22.72 9.71
C PHE A 375 6.55 -23.63 9.26
N ILE A 376 5.38 -23.06 8.97
CA ILE A 376 4.27 -23.75 8.33
C ILE A 376 4.40 -23.52 6.83
N THR A 377 4.75 -24.58 6.10
CA THR A 377 5.06 -24.48 4.66
C THR A 377 4.12 -25.34 3.84
N ALA A 378 3.77 -24.84 2.65
CA ALA A 378 3.13 -25.64 1.62
C ALA A 378 3.37 -24.98 0.27
N ARG A 379 4.09 -25.68 -0.62
CA ARG A 379 4.28 -25.20 -1.99
C ARG A 379 2.92 -24.98 -2.65
N GLU A 380 2.85 -24.03 -3.56
CA GLU A 380 1.62 -23.62 -4.23
C GLU A 380 0.84 -24.80 -4.84
N ALA A 381 1.52 -25.74 -5.50
CA ALA A 381 0.90 -26.94 -6.08
C ALA A 381 0.29 -27.92 -5.05
N MET A 382 0.76 -27.89 -3.79
CA MET A 382 0.28 -28.76 -2.71
C MET A 382 -0.75 -28.07 -1.82
N ARG A 383 -0.86 -26.75 -1.93
CA ARG A 383 -1.58 -25.90 -0.98
C ARG A 383 -3.03 -26.30 -0.79
N GLU A 384 -3.78 -26.49 -1.87
CA GLU A 384 -5.22 -26.82 -1.79
C GLU A 384 -5.47 -28.10 -1.00
N ALA A 385 -4.65 -29.13 -1.19
CA ALA A 385 -4.78 -30.39 -0.46
C ALA A 385 -4.42 -30.28 1.02
N LEU A 386 -3.55 -29.34 1.39
CA LEU A 386 -3.03 -29.17 2.76
C LEU A 386 -3.73 -28.03 3.52
N LYS A 387 -4.48 -27.17 2.84
CA LYS A 387 -5.12 -25.96 3.38
C LYS A 387 -5.83 -26.17 4.73
N PRO A 388 -6.62 -27.25 4.95
CA PRO A 388 -7.28 -27.48 6.25
C PRO A 388 -6.29 -27.64 7.42
N VAL A 389 -5.27 -28.49 7.27
CA VAL A 389 -4.33 -28.77 8.37
C VAL A 389 -3.40 -27.58 8.64
N LEU A 390 -2.99 -26.84 7.60
CA LEU A 390 -2.20 -25.62 7.77
C LEU A 390 -2.98 -24.56 8.57
N SER A 391 -4.28 -24.42 8.28
CA SER A 391 -5.19 -23.52 8.98
C SER A 391 -5.38 -23.95 10.44
N LEU A 392 -5.56 -25.26 10.68
CA LEU A 392 -5.66 -25.84 12.02
C LEU A 392 -4.42 -25.57 12.87
N TRP A 393 -3.21 -25.67 12.30
CA TRP A 393 -1.97 -25.41 13.03
C TRP A 393 -1.85 -23.94 13.47
N ILE A 394 -2.22 -23.00 12.60
CA ILE A 394 -2.25 -21.58 12.93
C ILE A 394 -3.29 -21.31 14.02
N ASP A 395 -4.50 -21.86 13.87
CA ASP A 395 -5.57 -21.72 14.86
C ASP A 395 -5.18 -22.29 16.23
N THR A 396 -4.57 -23.48 16.24
CA THR A 396 -4.05 -24.12 17.46
C THR A 396 -2.99 -23.27 18.14
N ALA A 397 -2.06 -22.69 17.37
CA ALA A 397 -1.02 -21.83 17.91
C ALA A 397 -1.61 -20.54 18.52
N ILE A 398 -2.58 -19.90 17.86
CA ILE A 398 -3.25 -18.70 18.40
C ILE A 398 -4.01 -19.03 19.69
N LYS A 399 -4.74 -20.14 19.74
CA LYS A 399 -5.43 -20.60 20.96
C LYS A 399 -4.44 -20.89 22.08
N ALA A 400 -3.31 -21.51 21.78
CA ALA A 400 -2.25 -21.75 22.77
C ALA A 400 -1.66 -20.45 23.34
N VAL A 401 -1.60 -19.36 22.55
CA VAL A 401 -1.17 -18.05 23.04
C VAL A 401 -2.17 -17.44 24.03
N LEU A 402 -3.47 -17.67 23.83
CA LEU A 402 -4.52 -17.18 24.73
C LEU A 402 -4.50 -17.87 26.10
N ASP A 403 -3.89 -19.05 26.19
CA ASP A 403 -3.69 -19.80 27.44
C ASP A 403 -2.46 -19.31 28.25
N LEU A 404 -1.61 -18.45 27.68
CA LEU A 404 -0.40 -17.96 28.36
C LEU A 404 -0.70 -16.89 29.41
N GLU A 405 0.24 -16.68 30.34
CA GLU A 405 0.17 -15.54 31.27
C GLU A 405 0.34 -14.19 30.54
N PRO A 406 -0.47 -13.15 30.86
CA PRO A 406 -0.32 -11.81 30.29
C PRO A 406 1.02 -11.15 30.67
N ILE A 407 1.73 -10.58 29.70
CA ILE A 407 3.03 -9.89 29.91
C ILE A 407 3.11 -8.47 29.34
N HIS A 408 2.13 -8.03 28.54
CA HIS A 408 2.04 -6.66 27.99
C HIS A 408 3.29 -6.17 27.22
N ARG A 409 4.06 -7.10 26.65
CA ARG A 409 5.24 -6.89 25.81
C ARG A 409 5.31 -7.95 24.73
N GLU A 410 6.15 -7.78 23.71
CA GLU A 410 6.30 -8.77 22.64
C GLU A 410 6.88 -10.10 23.14
N ARG A 411 6.18 -11.19 22.82
CA ARG A 411 6.51 -12.58 23.17
C ARG A 411 6.75 -13.42 21.92
N LEU A 412 5.77 -13.44 21.02
CA LEU A 412 5.73 -14.34 19.88
C LEU A 412 5.24 -13.58 18.65
N TRP A 413 5.97 -13.73 17.55
CA TRP A 413 5.59 -13.16 16.27
C TRP A 413 4.87 -14.18 15.39
N PHE A 414 3.87 -13.74 14.65
CA PHE A 414 3.25 -14.50 13.56
C PHE A 414 3.49 -13.73 12.28
N CYS A 415 4.11 -14.38 11.32
CA CYS A 415 4.39 -13.84 10.00
C CYS A 415 3.57 -14.64 8.99
N ILE A 416 2.53 -14.05 8.43
CA ILE A 416 1.66 -14.69 7.45
C ILE A 416 1.85 -13.96 6.12
N ASP A 417 2.58 -14.57 5.19
CA ASP A 417 2.94 -13.94 3.91
C ASP A 417 1.70 -13.55 3.08
N GLU A 418 0.72 -14.46 3.01
CA GLU A 418 -0.53 -14.22 2.31
C GLU A 418 -1.71 -14.86 3.05
N LEU A 419 -2.48 -14.05 3.78
CA LEU A 419 -3.59 -14.53 4.60
C LEU A 419 -4.71 -15.24 3.79
N PRO A 420 -5.17 -14.71 2.63
CA PRO A 420 -6.21 -15.33 1.79
C PRO A 420 -5.88 -16.73 1.22
N THR A 421 -4.71 -17.29 1.49
CA THR A 421 -4.36 -18.65 1.06
C THR A 421 -4.76 -19.74 2.05
N LEU A 422 -5.20 -19.34 3.24
CA LEU A 422 -5.68 -20.22 4.31
C LEU A 422 -7.21 -20.37 4.25
N GLN A 423 -7.76 -21.30 5.03
CA GLN A 423 -9.20 -21.30 5.30
C GLN A 423 -9.56 -20.08 6.12
N LYS A 424 -10.86 -19.77 6.19
CA LYS A 424 -11.35 -18.74 7.11
C LYS A 424 -10.95 -19.09 8.54
N LEU A 425 -10.07 -18.26 9.11
CA LEU A 425 -9.62 -18.39 10.50
C LEU A 425 -10.54 -17.57 11.42
N ASP A 426 -11.61 -18.20 11.94
CA ASP A 426 -12.57 -17.51 12.82
C ASP A 426 -11.91 -16.95 14.08
N ILE A 427 -10.84 -17.59 14.57
CA ILE A 427 -10.05 -17.13 15.72
C ILE A 427 -9.34 -15.80 15.48
N LEU A 428 -9.10 -15.41 14.22
CA LEU A 428 -8.29 -14.24 13.88
C LEU A 428 -8.89 -12.93 14.43
N LYS A 429 -10.22 -12.84 14.50
CA LYS A 429 -10.92 -11.72 15.15
C LYS A 429 -10.48 -11.55 16.61
N LEU A 430 -10.57 -12.64 17.37
CA LEU A 430 -10.18 -12.68 18.77
C LEU A 430 -8.67 -12.46 18.92
N ALA A 431 -7.89 -13.01 18.00
CA ALA A 431 -6.46 -12.85 17.97
C ALA A 431 -6.08 -11.37 17.91
N LEU A 432 -6.62 -10.63 16.94
CA LEU A 432 -6.25 -9.23 16.70
C LEU A 432 -6.74 -8.27 17.81
N THR A 433 -7.77 -8.63 18.58
CA THR A 433 -8.32 -7.76 19.62
C THR A 433 -7.83 -8.11 21.03
N ASN A 434 -7.61 -9.39 21.32
CA ASN A 434 -7.43 -9.87 22.71
C ASN A 434 -6.02 -10.37 23.00
N THR A 435 -5.17 -10.58 21.99
CA THR A 435 -3.84 -11.18 22.20
C THR A 435 -2.74 -10.19 22.59
N ARG A 436 -3.02 -8.88 22.50
CA ARG A 436 -2.08 -7.82 22.85
C ARG A 436 -1.44 -8.03 24.23
N LYS A 437 -2.25 -8.32 25.24
CA LYS A 437 -1.78 -8.53 26.63
C LYS A 437 -0.92 -9.79 26.78
N TYR A 438 -1.10 -10.78 25.92
CA TYR A 438 -0.32 -12.03 25.89
C TYR A 438 0.97 -11.91 25.06
N GLY A 439 1.18 -10.79 24.38
CA GLY A 439 2.41 -10.49 23.66
C GLY A 439 2.49 -11.03 22.23
N LEU A 440 1.35 -11.31 21.61
CA LEU A 440 1.31 -11.72 20.21
C LEU A 440 1.50 -10.52 19.28
N CYS A 441 2.42 -10.64 18.33
CA CYS A 441 2.67 -9.66 17.29
C CYS A 441 2.37 -10.31 15.94
N MET A 442 1.35 -9.84 15.22
CA MET A 442 0.98 -10.42 13.93
C MET A 442 1.44 -9.50 12.81
N VAL A 443 1.99 -10.08 11.75
CA VAL A 443 2.39 -9.41 10.52
C VAL A 443 1.67 -10.14 9.39
N LEU A 444 0.65 -9.48 8.84
CA LEU A 444 -0.25 -10.06 7.85
C LEU A 444 0.04 -9.45 6.48
N GLY A 445 0.24 -10.30 5.48
CA GLY A 445 0.34 -9.91 4.10
C GLY A 445 -0.99 -10.12 3.37
N VAL A 446 -1.36 -9.12 2.56
CA VAL A 446 -2.55 -9.17 1.69
C VAL A 446 -2.16 -8.65 0.31
N GLN A 447 -2.31 -9.50 -0.70
CA GLN A 447 -2.10 -9.14 -2.11
C GLN A 447 -3.38 -8.65 -2.77
N ASP A 448 -4.48 -9.35 -2.48
CA ASP A 448 -5.79 -9.11 -3.08
C ASP A 448 -6.84 -8.97 -1.98
N PHE A 449 -7.41 -7.77 -1.87
CA PHE A 449 -8.48 -7.51 -0.91
C PHE A 449 -9.78 -8.23 -1.28
N SER A 450 -10.02 -8.50 -2.57
CA SER A 450 -11.21 -9.21 -3.04
C SER A 450 -11.26 -10.63 -2.47
N GLN A 451 -10.13 -11.35 -2.51
CA GLN A 451 -10.00 -12.67 -1.90
C GLN A 451 -10.16 -12.63 -0.38
N LEU A 452 -9.63 -11.58 0.27
CA LEU A 452 -9.85 -11.38 1.71
C LEU A 452 -11.35 -11.22 2.03
N TYR A 453 -12.08 -10.44 1.23
CA TYR A 453 -13.51 -10.25 1.38
C TYR A 453 -14.32 -11.51 1.07
N GLU A 454 -13.93 -12.30 0.08
CA GLU A 454 -14.57 -13.58 -0.24
C GLU A 454 -14.48 -14.58 0.92
N ILE A 455 -13.30 -14.70 1.54
CA ILE A 455 -13.07 -15.69 2.61
C ILE A 455 -13.68 -15.26 3.94
N TYR A 456 -13.53 -13.99 4.29
CA TYR A 456 -13.91 -13.49 5.61
C TYR A 456 -15.25 -12.74 5.63
N GLY A 457 -15.78 -12.34 4.47
CA GLY A 457 -16.89 -11.39 4.39
C GLY A 457 -16.45 -9.95 4.71
N HIS A 458 -17.31 -8.99 4.36
CA HIS A 458 -16.98 -7.56 4.43
C HIS A 458 -16.63 -7.07 5.85
N ASP A 459 -17.42 -7.46 6.84
CA ASP A 459 -17.28 -6.97 8.22
C ASP A 459 -16.04 -7.53 8.93
N LEU A 460 -15.77 -8.82 8.77
CA LEU A 460 -14.62 -9.46 9.39
C LEU A 460 -13.32 -9.05 8.70
N ALA A 461 -13.30 -8.92 7.37
CA ALA A 461 -12.15 -8.37 6.64
C ALA A 461 -11.83 -6.94 7.11
N LYS A 462 -12.83 -6.08 7.28
CA LYS A 462 -12.64 -4.74 7.87
C LYS A 462 -12.12 -4.80 9.30
N THR A 463 -12.58 -5.77 10.09
CA THR A 463 -12.05 -6.01 11.45
C THR A 463 -10.58 -6.43 11.42
N ILE A 464 -10.18 -7.29 10.48
CA ILE A 464 -8.79 -7.73 10.29
C ILE A 464 -7.89 -6.54 9.93
N ILE A 465 -8.30 -5.74 8.95
CA ILE A 465 -7.56 -4.56 8.49
C ILE A 465 -7.44 -3.50 9.60
N SER A 466 -8.53 -3.23 10.32
CA SER A 466 -8.53 -2.24 11.41
C SER A 466 -7.76 -2.71 12.65
N GLY A 467 -7.78 -4.02 12.95
CA GLY A 467 -7.00 -4.62 14.03
C GLY A 467 -5.48 -4.48 13.86
N CYS A 468 -4.99 -4.37 12.62
CA CYS A 468 -3.59 -4.13 12.32
C CYS A 468 -3.25 -2.65 12.31
N GLN A 469 -2.81 -2.07 13.42
CA GLN A 469 -2.67 -0.61 13.52
C GLN A 469 -1.47 -0.03 12.77
N THR A 470 -0.39 -0.80 12.63
CA THR A 470 0.72 -0.40 11.74
C THR A 470 0.43 -0.92 10.34
N LYS A 471 0.51 -0.06 9.32
CA LYS A 471 0.20 -0.46 7.94
C LYS A 471 1.26 0.04 6.98
N LEU A 472 1.79 -0.86 6.16
CA LEU A 472 2.52 -0.49 4.95
C LEU A 472 1.61 -0.76 3.75
N LEU A 473 1.21 0.32 3.08
CA LEU A 473 0.32 0.30 1.93
C LEU A 473 1.15 0.55 0.67
N LEU A 474 1.25 -0.46 -0.17
CA LEU A 474 1.97 -0.42 -1.44
C LEU A 474 0.96 -0.29 -2.60
N ARG A 475 1.48 -0.25 -3.83
CA ARG A 475 0.66 -0.25 -5.04
C ARG A 475 -0.31 -1.43 -5.06
N VAL A 476 -1.52 -1.18 -5.54
CA VAL A 476 -2.52 -2.21 -5.87
C VAL A 476 -2.92 -2.06 -7.34
N THR A 477 -3.60 -3.06 -7.89
CA THR A 477 -3.94 -3.13 -9.33
C THR A 477 -5.37 -2.75 -9.66
N ASP A 478 -6.29 -2.80 -8.68
CA ASP A 478 -7.70 -2.49 -8.89
C ASP A 478 -8.14 -1.21 -8.16
N GLY A 479 -9.18 -0.57 -8.70
CA GLY A 479 -9.67 0.71 -8.18
C GLY A 479 -10.37 0.60 -6.82
N ALA A 480 -10.98 -0.54 -6.48
CA ALA A 480 -11.69 -0.72 -5.22
C ALA A 480 -10.70 -0.82 -4.05
N ALA A 481 -9.64 -1.62 -4.22
CA ALA A 481 -8.54 -1.69 -3.27
C ALA A 481 -7.84 -0.32 -3.13
N ALA A 482 -7.56 0.36 -4.24
CA ALA A 482 -6.89 1.67 -4.17
C ALA A 482 -7.77 2.71 -3.44
N LYS A 483 -9.10 2.67 -3.61
CA LYS A 483 -10.03 3.50 -2.86
C LYS A 483 -10.01 3.16 -1.36
N LEU A 484 -10.04 1.87 -1.01
CA LEU A 484 -9.90 1.41 0.37
C LEU A 484 -8.58 1.92 1.00
N LEU A 485 -7.46 1.82 0.28
CA LEU A 485 -6.17 2.31 0.76
C LEU A 485 -6.15 3.83 0.96
N ALA A 486 -6.77 4.60 0.05
CA ALA A 486 -6.94 6.04 0.20
C ALA A 486 -7.79 6.39 1.44
N GLU A 487 -8.91 5.68 1.64
CA GLU A 487 -9.78 5.84 2.82
C GLU A 487 -9.04 5.53 4.13
N LEU A 488 -8.18 4.50 4.15
CA LEU A 488 -7.34 4.17 5.31
C LEU A 488 -6.33 5.28 5.65
N MET A 489 -5.84 6.03 4.65
CA MET A 489 -4.94 7.17 4.85
C MET A 489 -5.70 8.45 5.24
N GLY A 490 -7.00 8.51 4.95
CA GLY A 490 -7.88 9.59 5.33
C GLY A 490 -7.71 10.84 4.47
N GLN A 491 -8.32 11.93 4.95
CA GLN A 491 -8.46 13.18 4.22
C GLN A 491 -7.80 14.34 4.97
N ALA A 492 -7.46 15.38 4.22
CA ALA A 492 -6.95 16.65 4.71
C ALA A 492 -7.91 17.78 4.30
N GLU A 493 -8.13 18.73 5.21
CA GLU A 493 -8.77 20.00 4.86
C GLU A 493 -7.69 20.98 4.44
N VAL A 494 -7.75 21.42 3.18
CA VAL A 494 -6.79 22.35 2.59
C VAL A 494 -7.52 23.64 2.24
N ASP A 495 -6.89 24.76 2.54
CA ASP A 495 -7.32 26.08 2.08
C ASP A 495 -6.65 26.37 0.73
N GLU A 496 -7.34 26.03 -0.35
CA GLU A 496 -6.88 26.22 -1.72
C GLU A 496 -7.12 27.67 -2.13
N LYS A 497 -6.06 28.37 -2.53
CA LYS A 497 -6.17 29.78 -2.92
C LYS A 497 -6.38 29.87 -4.43
N ASP A 498 -7.63 30.11 -4.82
CA ASP A 498 -8.00 30.37 -6.20
C ASP A 498 -7.74 31.84 -6.54
N GLU A 499 -6.79 32.09 -7.43
CA GLU A 499 -6.60 33.42 -8.03
C GLU A 499 -7.55 33.59 -9.21
N THR A 500 -8.52 34.49 -9.06
CA THR A 500 -9.39 34.91 -10.16
C THR A 500 -8.90 36.24 -10.72
N LEU A 501 -8.45 36.22 -11.97
CA LEU A 501 -8.08 37.40 -12.73
C LEU A 501 -9.30 37.90 -13.49
N SER A 502 -9.82 39.08 -13.12
CA SER A 502 -10.92 39.73 -13.84
C SER A 502 -10.35 40.79 -14.78
N TYR A 503 -10.53 40.59 -16.08
CA TYR A 503 -10.05 41.49 -17.13
C TYR A 503 -11.14 42.46 -17.56
N GLY A 504 -10.87 43.76 -17.46
CA GLY A 504 -11.70 44.83 -18.00
C GLY A 504 -11.20 45.33 -19.36
N LEU A 505 -12.06 46.01 -20.13
CA LEU A 505 -11.66 46.68 -21.38
C LEU A 505 -10.72 47.90 -21.15
N SER A 506 -10.43 48.27 -19.91
CA SER A 506 -9.51 49.34 -19.53
C SER A 506 -8.67 48.93 -18.32
N SER A 507 -7.38 49.28 -18.31
CA SER A 507 -6.40 48.95 -17.27
C SER A 507 -6.74 49.47 -15.86
N GLN A 508 -7.76 50.34 -15.76
CA GLN A 508 -8.26 50.91 -14.53
C GLN A 508 -9.32 50.02 -13.84
N ARG A 509 -9.72 48.92 -14.47
CA ARG A 509 -10.75 47.97 -13.98
C ARG A 509 -10.24 46.54 -13.79
N ASP A 510 -8.94 46.32 -13.97
CA ASP A 510 -8.34 45.01 -13.74
C ASP A 510 -8.24 44.75 -12.24
N GLY A 511 -8.80 43.62 -11.80
CA GLY A 511 -8.83 43.22 -10.39
C GLY A 511 -8.25 41.83 -10.21
N VAL A 512 -7.35 41.68 -9.24
CA VAL A 512 -6.91 40.38 -8.75
C VAL A 512 -7.71 40.08 -7.49
N SER A 513 -8.55 39.05 -7.55
CA SER A 513 -9.25 38.53 -6.37
C SER A 513 -8.66 37.18 -6.02
N VAL A 514 -8.13 37.05 -4.81
CA VAL A 514 -7.70 35.76 -4.25
C VAL A 514 -8.83 35.27 -3.37
N MET A 515 -9.52 34.22 -3.78
CA MET A 515 -10.54 33.56 -2.96
C MET A 515 -9.95 32.28 -2.38
N ALA A 516 -9.89 32.19 -1.07
CA ALA A 516 -9.51 30.97 -0.39
C ALA A 516 -10.74 30.07 -0.27
N ARG A 517 -10.68 28.87 -0.83
CA ARG A 517 -11.73 27.87 -0.77
C ARG A 517 -11.25 26.68 0.05
N ARG A 518 -11.94 26.43 1.16
CA ARG A 518 -11.73 25.23 1.96
C ARG A 518 -12.31 24.02 1.24
N GLN A 519 -11.48 23.01 1.03
CA GLN A 519 -11.89 21.74 0.45
C GLN A 519 -11.31 20.57 1.25
N MET A 520 -12.14 19.54 1.42
CA MET A 520 -11.70 18.24 1.91
C MET A 520 -11.19 17.44 0.72
N ARG A 521 -9.96 16.92 0.82
CA ARG A 521 -9.34 16.09 -0.22
C ARG A 521 -8.72 14.85 0.41
N ASP A 522 -8.78 13.74 -0.29
CA ASP A 522 -8.01 12.54 0.07
C ASP A 522 -6.54 12.90 0.17
N LEU A 523 -5.86 12.42 1.23
CA LEU A 523 -4.45 12.71 1.44
C LEU A 523 -3.60 12.21 0.26
N VAL A 524 -4.00 11.07 -0.31
CA VAL A 524 -3.41 10.45 -1.47
C VAL A 524 -4.54 9.99 -2.38
N LEU A 525 -4.47 10.35 -3.66
CA LEU A 525 -5.48 9.96 -4.64
C LEU A 525 -5.36 8.47 -5.00
N THR A 526 -6.48 7.84 -5.30
CA THR A 526 -6.54 6.47 -5.86
C THR A 526 -5.57 6.28 -7.03
N SER A 527 -5.46 7.28 -7.92
CA SER A 527 -4.55 7.23 -9.08
C SER A 527 -3.08 7.24 -8.70
N GLU A 528 -2.70 7.92 -7.60
CA GLU A 528 -1.33 7.93 -7.10
C GLU A 528 -0.95 6.57 -6.51
N ILE A 529 -1.90 5.89 -5.87
CA ILE A 529 -1.71 4.53 -5.35
C ILE A 529 -1.54 3.53 -6.49
N LEU A 530 -2.39 3.61 -7.52
CA LEU A 530 -2.33 2.72 -8.70
C LEU A 530 -1.04 2.89 -9.51
N THR A 531 -0.43 4.08 -9.50
CA THR A 531 0.80 4.40 -10.24
C THR A 531 2.05 4.43 -9.36
N LEU A 532 1.93 3.98 -8.10
CA LEU A 532 3.03 4.02 -7.15
C LEU A 532 4.18 3.09 -7.59
N PRO A 533 5.43 3.57 -7.64
CA PRO A 533 6.56 2.72 -8.02
C PRO A 533 6.76 1.56 -7.06
N ASP A 534 7.35 0.46 -7.55
CA ASP A 534 7.73 -0.66 -6.69
C ASP A 534 8.70 -0.22 -5.60
N MET A 535 8.69 -0.93 -4.46
CA MET A 535 9.50 -0.63 -3.28
C MET A 535 9.27 0.77 -2.70
N THR A 536 8.11 1.35 -3.02
CA THR A 536 7.61 2.62 -2.49
C THR A 536 6.22 2.40 -1.92
N GLY A 537 5.94 3.01 -0.77
CA GLY A 537 4.71 2.80 -0.03
C GLY A 537 4.32 3.96 0.84
N TYR A 538 3.16 3.85 1.47
CA TYR A 538 2.69 4.71 2.54
C TYR A 538 2.68 3.93 3.84
N LEU A 539 3.40 4.44 4.85
CA LEU A 539 3.50 3.85 6.18
C LEU A 539 2.62 4.62 7.15
N LEU A 540 1.69 3.92 7.76
CA LEU A 540 0.83 4.41 8.83
C LEU A 540 1.34 3.83 10.15
N VAL A 541 1.65 4.70 11.09
CA VAL A 541 2.09 4.37 12.45
C VAL A 541 0.98 4.77 13.43
N PRO A 542 0.62 3.94 14.42
CA PRO A 542 -0.48 4.25 15.33
C PRO A 542 -0.21 5.44 16.25
N GLY A 543 -1.25 6.24 16.48
CA GLY A 543 -1.22 7.42 17.34
C GLY A 543 -1.27 8.71 16.54
N ASP A 544 -0.90 9.82 17.18
CA ASP A 544 -0.86 11.14 16.56
C ASP A 544 0.44 11.33 15.76
N TYR A 545 0.60 10.55 14.70
CA TYR A 545 1.73 10.61 13.78
C TYR A 545 1.26 10.88 12.35
N PRO A 546 2.02 11.65 11.56
CA PRO A 546 1.73 11.81 10.14
C PRO A 546 1.95 10.49 9.40
N ILE A 547 1.28 10.35 8.26
CA ILE A 547 1.50 9.25 7.32
C ILE A 547 2.80 9.54 6.57
N ALA A 548 3.64 8.52 6.40
CA ALA A 548 4.91 8.70 5.71
C ALA A 548 4.89 8.04 4.33
N ARG A 549 5.34 8.77 3.31
CA ARG A 549 5.82 8.13 2.08
C ARG A 549 7.20 7.52 2.36
N VAL A 550 7.33 6.22 2.12
CA VAL A 550 8.56 5.46 2.36
C VAL A 550 9.06 4.83 1.07
N LYS A 551 10.38 4.74 0.93
CA LYS A 551 11.06 4.08 -0.19
C LYS A 551 12.20 3.24 0.34
N TYR A 552 12.33 2.03 -0.18
CA TYR A 552 13.37 1.08 0.22
C TYR A 552 13.96 0.38 -1.01
N GLY A 553 15.09 -0.30 -0.82
CA GLY A 553 15.80 -1.01 -1.88
C GLY A 553 15.64 -2.51 -1.78
N TYR A 554 15.88 -3.21 -2.89
CA TYR A 554 15.96 -4.66 -2.90
C TYR A 554 17.22 -5.10 -2.17
N VAL A 555 17.06 -6.00 -1.20
CA VAL A 555 18.17 -6.60 -0.46
C VAL A 555 18.18 -8.10 -0.78
N PRO A 556 19.20 -8.60 -1.51
CA PRO A 556 19.32 -10.03 -1.74
C PRO A 556 19.42 -10.75 -0.40
N THR A 557 18.72 -11.88 -0.28
CA THR A 557 18.75 -12.72 0.90
C THR A 557 19.36 -14.06 0.54
N GLU A 558 20.42 -14.42 1.26
CA GLU A 558 21.12 -15.68 1.09
C GLU A 558 20.23 -16.86 1.50
N LYS A 559 20.29 -17.93 0.71
CA LYS A 559 19.55 -19.17 0.97
C LYS A 559 20.44 -20.09 1.80
N GLN A 560 20.04 -20.36 3.04
CA GLN A 560 20.77 -21.17 4.00
C GLN A 560 20.24 -22.61 4.09
N ALA A 561 18.98 -22.83 3.69
CA ALA A 561 18.32 -24.13 3.74
C ALA A 561 17.55 -24.44 2.46
N ASN A 562 17.22 -25.71 2.25
CA ASN A 562 16.29 -26.12 1.20
C ASN A 562 14.86 -25.71 1.58
N GLY A 563 14.14 -25.12 0.63
CA GLY A 563 12.76 -24.67 0.88
C GLY A 563 11.76 -25.82 1.04
N PHE A 564 12.08 -26.99 0.50
CA PHE A 564 11.26 -28.19 0.62
C PHE A 564 12.12 -29.43 0.34
N ILE A 565 11.92 -30.49 1.12
CA ILE A 565 12.53 -31.79 0.90
C ILE A 565 11.40 -32.82 0.91
N GLU A 566 11.08 -33.34 -0.28
CA GLU A 566 9.97 -34.27 -0.45
C GLU A 566 10.14 -35.50 0.44
N ARG A 567 9.05 -35.93 1.07
CA ARG A 567 9.04 -37.15 1.87
C ARG A 567 8.87 -38.37 0.98
N ASP A 568 9.66 -39.40 1.25
CA ASP A 568 9.58 -40.69 0.55
C ASP A 568 8.19 -41.34 0.70
N GLY A 569 7.82 -42.17 -0.29
CA GLY A 569 6.60 -42.98 -0.26
C GLY A 569 5.34 -42.34 -0.87
N PHE A 570 5.42 -41.12 -1.40
CA PHE A 570 4.29 -40.44 -2.06
C PHE A 570 4.38 -40.42 -3.60
N ALA A 571 5.51 -40.84 -4.16
CA ALA A 571 5.67 -40.95 -5.60
C ALA A 571 4.78 -42.06 -6.17
N ILE A 572 3.85 -41.69 -7.07
CA ILE A 572 3.01 -42.64 -7.78
C ILE A 572 3.65 -42.96 -9.13
N SER A 573 4.00 -44.22 -9.36
CA SER A 573 4.45 -44.70 -10.67
C SER A 573 3.29 -45.38 -11.40
N PHE A 574 2.89 -44.83 -12.54
CA PHE A 574 1.87 -45.44 -13.42
C PHE A 574 2.49 -46.34 -14.49
N LYS A 575 3.73 -46.83 -14.28
CA LYS A 575 4.33 -47.78 -15.23
C LYS A 575 3.39 -48.99 -15.33
N PRO A 576 2.87 -49.33 -16.53
CA PRO A 576 1.98 -50.46 -16.68
C PRO A 576 2.74 -51.70 -16.22
N THR A 577 2.18 -52.39 -15.21
CA THR A 577 2.66 -53.70 -14.81
C THR A 577 2.62 -54.58 -16.04
N THR A 578 3.79 -54.88 -16.61
CA THR A 578 3.90 -55.90 -17.64
C THR A 578 3.44 -57.17 -16.96
N ALA A 579 2.24 -57.65 -17.30
CA ALA A 579 1.74 -58.91 -16.82
C ALA A 579 2.84 -59.95 -17.08
N ALA A 580 3.24 -60.66 -16.02
CA ALA A 580 4.24 -61.72 -16.12
C ALA A 580 3.86 -62.61 -17.31
N ALA A 581 4.74 -62.65 -18.31
CA ALA A 581 4.50 -63.42 -19.52
C ALA A 581 4.22 -64.87 -19.11
N ALA A 582 3.01 -65.34 -19.41
CA ALA A 582 2.68 -66.75 -19.36
C ALA A 582 3.66 -67.52 -20.28
N PRO A 583 4.05 -68.76 -19.94
CA PRO A 583 5.03 -69.50 -20.75
C PRO A 583 4.47 -69.73 -22.15
N ALA A 584 5.27 -69.37 -23.17
CA ALA A 584 4.91 -69.55 -24.57
C ALA A 584 4.72 -71.05 -24.92
N PRO A 585 3.70 -71.43 -25.72
CA PRO A 585 3.64 -72.74 -26.34
C PRO A 585 4.72 -72.90 -27.41
N ALA A 586 5.29 -74.09 -27.49
CA ALA A 586 6.37 -74.47 -28.39
C ALA A 586 6.04 -74.24 -29.88
N GLN A 587 7.03 -73.72 -30.61
CA GLN A 587 6.99 -73.50 -32.05
C GLN A 587 7.07 -74.82 -32.85
N ALA A 588 6.33 -74.88 -33.96
CA ALA A 588 6.64 -75.75 -35.09
C ALA A 588 6.66 -74.90 -36.39
N THR A 589 7.84 -74.90 -37.01
CA THR A 589 8.27 -74.68 -38.41
C THR A 589 7.18 -74.52 -39.50
N ALA A 590 7.32 -73.72 -40.57
CA ALA A 590 8.47 -73.59 -41.47
C ALA A 590 8.36 -72.36 -42.43
N GLU A 591 9.54 -71.83 -42.80
CA GLU A 591 10.04 -71.32 -44.11
C GLU A 591 9.10 -70.55 -45.07
N VAL A 592 9.49 -69.44 -45.71
CA VAL A 592 10.47 -69.38 -46.83
C VAL A 592 11.05 -67.94 -47.01
N HIS A 593 12.33 -67.92 -47.38
CA HIS A 593 13.21 -66.88 -47.99
C HIS A 593 12.53 -65.92 -49.02
N GLN A 594 13.00 -64.71 -49.35
CA GLN A 594 14.38 -64.26 -49.63
C GLN A 594 14.46 -62.70 -49.75
N GLN A 595 15.63 -62.19 -49.38
CA GLN A 595 16.23 -60.82 -49.42
C GLN A 595 16.31 -60.11 -50.81
N PRO A 596 16.98 -58.94 -50.99
CA PRO A 596 17.03 -57.66 -50.23
C PRO A 596 17.06 -56.36 -51.12
N ALA A 597 16.90 -55.18 -50.48
CA ALA A 597 17.57 -53.84 -50.64
C ALA A 597 17.81 -53.20 -52.04
N PRO A 598 17.88 -51.84 -52.20
CA PRO A 598 18.41 -50.88 -51.22
C PRO A 598 17.74 -49.50 -51.10
N GLU A 599 18.20 -48.78 -50.07
CA GLU A 599 17.96 -47.39 -49.71
C GLU A 599 18.44 -46.38 -50.76
N GLN A 600 17.79 -45.21 -50.84
CA GLN A 600 18.45 -43.89 -50.77
C GLN A 600 17.43 -42.75 -50.81
N GLY A 601 17.59 -41.79 -49.90
CA GLY A 601 17.03 -40.44 -50.04
C GLY A 601 16.48 -39.84 -48.76
N ASP A 602 17.36 -39.47 -47.82
CA ASP A 602 17.08 -38.41 -46.86
C ASP A 602 16.97 -37.07 -47.60
N MET A 603 16.07 -36.20 -47.15
CA MET A 603 16.17 -34.73 -47.09
C MET A 603 14.77 -34.11 -47.17
N LEU A 604 14.19 -33.72 -46.03
CA LEU A 604 13.33 -32.55 -45.96
C LEU A 604 13.58 -31.84 -44.63
N ASP A 605 14.18 -30.65 -44.76
CA ASP A 605 14.18 -29.58 -43.76
C ASP A 605 12.74 -29.07 -43.59
N ASP A 606 12.32 -28.89 -42.34
CA ASP A 606 11.10 -28.21 -41.94
C ASP A 606 11.32 -26.69 -41.95
N ASP A 607 10.67 -25.99 -42.87
CA ASP A 607 10.34 -24.57 -42.78
C ASP A 607 9.18 -24.29 -43.75
N ASP A 608 7.93 -24.29 -43.26
CA ASP A 608 6.96 -23.22 -43.55
C ASP A 608 5.61 -23.43 -42.82
N MET A 609 5.15 -22.33 -42.24
CA MET A 609 3.95 -22.20 -41.41
C MET A 609 2.63 -22.14 -42.20
N ASP A 610 1.56 -22.60 -41.52
CA ASP A 610 0.19 -22.06 -41.44
C ASP A 610 -0.66 -21.84 -42.71
N ALA A 611 -1.70 -22.69 -42.85
CA ALA A 611 -3.02 -22.29 -43.31
C ALA A 611 -4.13 -23.20 -42.70
N PRO A 612 -5.16 -22.67 -42.02
CA PRO A 612 -6.25 -23.49 -41.48
C PRO A 612 -7.32 -23.80 -42.54
N ALA A 613 -7.79 -25.05 -42.55
CA ALA A 613 -8.91 -25.51 -43.38
C ALA A 613 -10.22 -24.81 -42.99
N THR A 614 -10.92 -24.24 -43.96
CA THR A 614 -12.22 -23.58 -43.79
C THR A 614 -13.35 -24.60 -43.72
N VAL A 615 -14.08 -24.63 -42.60
CA VAL A 615 -15.31 -25.42 -42.40
C VAL A 615 -16.51 -24.67 -42.98
N GLU A 616 -17.28 -25.29 -43.87
CA GLU A 616 -18.55 -24.73 -44.38
C GLU A 616 -19.69 -24.95 -43.38
N VAL A 617 -20.38 -23.86 -43.02
CA VAL A 617 -21.42 -23.85 -41.97
C VAL A 617 -22.76 -23.39 -42.54
N MET A 618 -23.86 -23.95 -42.05
CA MET A 618 -25.23 -23.56 -42.41
C MET A 618 -26.10 -23.36 -41.15
N ARG A 619 -27.28 -22.75 -41.29
CA ARG A 619 -28.24 -22.60 -40.18
C ARG A 619 -29.41 -23.58 -40.32
N ASN A 620 -29.75 -24.26 -39.23
CA ASN A 620 -30.93 -25.12 -39.18
C ASN A 620 -32.22 -24.30 -38.91
N GLU A 621 -33.37 -24.97 -38.95
CA GLU A 621 -34.70 -24.35 -38.75
C GLU A 621 -34.88 -23.72 -37.36
N ASN A 622 -34.09 -24.16 -36.37
CA ASN A 622 -34.10 -23.62 -35.01
C ASN A 622 -33.17 -22.40 -34.85
N GLY A 623 -32.45 -22.02 -35.90
CA GLY A 623 -31.53 -20.89 -35.93
C GLY A 623 -30.10 -21.21 -35.43
N ASP A 624 -29.81 -22.49 -35.14
CA ASP A 624 -28.48 -22.94 -34.74
C ASP A 624 -27.54 -22.98 -35.94
N VAL A 625 -26.26 -22.71 -35.71
CA VAL A 625 -25.20 -22.82 -36.71
C VAL A 625 -24.63 -24.24 -36.64
N ILE A 626 -24.77 -24.99 -37.74
CA ILE A 626 -24.39 -26.39 -37.86
C ILE A 626 -23.34 -26.60 -38.96
N ASP A 627 -22.45 -27.57 -38.76
CA ASP A 627 -21.54 -28.04 -39.80
C ASP A 627 -22.34 -28.64 -40.97
N LYS A 628 -22.04 -28.24 -42.21
CA LYS A 628 -22.80 -28.69 -43.38
C LYS A 628 -22.54 -30.16 -43.74
N ALA A 629 -21.36 -30.70 -43.41
CA ALA A 629 -20.96 -32.06 -43.73
C ALA A 629 -21.39 -33.07 -42.65
N THR A 630 -21.30 -32.70 -41.37
CA THR A 630 -21.62 -33.62 -40.26
C THR A 630 -23.00 -33.39 -39.64
N GLY A 631 -23.59 -32.21 -39.83
CA GLY A 631 -24.87 -31.83 -39.21
C GLY A 631 -24.76 -31.52 -37.72
N GLU A 632 -23.54 -31.49 -37.14
CA GLU A 632 -23.33 -31.21 -35.73
C GLU A 632 -23.51 -29.72 -35.41
N ILE A 633 -24.10 -29.43 -34.25
CA ILE A 633 -24.32 -28.05 -33.78
C ILE A 633 -22.98 -27.47 -33.33
N ILE A 634 -22.47 -26.51 -34.09
CA ILE A 634 -21.27 -25.75 -33.75
C ILE A 634 -21.63 -24.63 -32.76
N LYS A 635 -22.77 -23.96 -32.95
CA LYS A 635 -23.25 -22.91 -32.05
C LYS A 635 -24.78 -22.84 -31.98
N PRO A 636 -25.40 -22.97 -30.79
CA PRO A 636 -26.84 -22.82 -30.64
C PRO A 636 -27.31 -21.35 -30.72
N ALA A 637 -28.58 -21.14 -31.10
CA ALA A 637 -29.18 -19.82 -31.25
C ALA A 637 -29.30 -19.06 -29.90
N GLU A 638 -28.88 -17.79 -29.87
CA GLU A 638 -28.97 -16.91 -28.69
C GLU A 638 -30.43 -16.52 -28.39
N LYS A 639 -30.92 -16.83 -27.18
CA LYS A 639 -32.25 -16.40 -26.70
C LYS A 639 -32.21 -14.92 -26.30
N VAL A 640 -32.78 -14.05 -27.14
CA VAL A 640 -33.01 -12.63 -26.81
C VAL A 640 -34.27 -12.51 -25.94
N SER A 641 -34.09 -12.14 -24.66
CA SER A 641 -35.19 -11.76 -23.77
C SER A 641 -35.78 -10.42 -24.21
N ARG A 642 -37.02 -10.42 -24.73
CA ARG A 642 -37.76 -9.19 -25.03
C ARG A 642 -38.29 -8.56 -23.74
N ALA A 643 -37.72 -7.42 -23.37
CA ALA A 643 -38.38 -6.43 -22.53
C ALA A 643 -39.59 -5.87 -23.30
N LYS A 644 -40.70 -5.68 -22.58
CA LYS A 644 -41.97 -5.21 -23.13
C LYS A 644 -42.12 -3.73 -22.79
N ASP A 645 -42.13 -2.89 -23.82
CA ASP A 645 -42.67 -1.53 -23.75
C ASP A 645 -44.20 -1.61 -23.66
N ASP A 646 -44.79 -0.91 -22.69
CA ASP A 646 -46.20 -0.54 -22.69
C ASP A 646 -46.30 0.90 -22.14
N THR A 647 -46.52 1.87 -23.05
CA THR A 647 -47.02 3.21 -22.76
C THR A 647 -48.47 3.29 -23.24
N ASP A 648 -49.44 3.41 -22.32
CA ASP A 648 -50.35 4.57 -22.18
C ASP A 648 -51.66 4.26 -21.43
N ALA A 649 -52.13 5.33 -20.77
CA ALA A 649 -53.49 5.62 -20.28
C ALA A 649 -53.89 5.25 -18.83
N ASN A 650 -53.77 6.27 -17.96
CA ASN A 650 -54.75 6.76 -16.97
C ASN A 650 -55.83 5.80 -16.43
N SER A 651 -55.78 5.51 -15.13
CA SER A 651 -56.91 5.79 -14.21
C SER A 651 -56.56 5.57 -12.74
N ALA A 652 -57.02 6.52 -11.93
CA ALA A 652 -57.49 6.40 -10.53
C ALA A 652 -56.55 5.93 -9.40
N SER A 653 -56.48 6.82 -8.40
CA SER A 653 -56.09 6.61 -7.01
C SER A 653 -56.51 5.26 -6.40
N GLN A 654 -55.64 4.64 -5.58
CA GLN A 654 -55.93 4.22 -4.19
C GLN A 654 -54.80 3.39 -3.56
N GLY A 655 -54.51 3.66 -2.28
CA GLY A 655 -54.21 2.62 -1.29
C GLY A 655 -52.74 2.21 -1.06
N LYS A 656 -52.03 2.97 -0.22
CA LYS A 656 -50.86 2.46 0.53
C LYS A 656 -51.28 1.24 1.38
N LYS A 657 -50.60 0.10 1.23
CA LYS A 657 -50.66 -1.00 2.20
C LYS A 657 -49.72 -0.72 3.39
N PRO A 658 -50.13 -1.03 4.63
CA PRO A 658 -49.38 -0.69 5.84
C PRO A 658 -48.16 -1.59 6.07
N ASN A 659 -47.10 -0.97 6.61
CA ASN A 659 -45.87 -1.61 7.06
C ASN A 659 -46.10 -2.19 8.48
N PRO A 660 -46.07 -3.52 8.69
CA PRO A 660 -46.43 -4.13 9.97
C PRO A 660 -45.39 -3.96 11.08
N LEU A 661 -44.27 -3.27 10.85
CA LEU A 661 -43.22 -3.06 11.85
C LEU A 661 -43.27 -1.70 12.57
N ALA A 662 -44.23 -0.83 12.23
CA ALA A 662 -44.36 0.50 12.83
C ALA A 662 -45.41 0.59 13.96
N ASP A 663 -46.22 -0.45 14.18
CA ASP A 663 -47.23 -0.50 15.25
C ASP A 663 -46.82 -1.45 16.41
N ALA A 664 -45.55 -1.84 16.48
CA ALA A 664 -44.99 -2.69 17.54
C ALA A 664 -43.70 -2.12 18.19
N LEU A 665 -43.38 -0.86 17.90
CA LEU A 665 -42.36 -0.02 18.55
C LEU A 665 -42.99 1.34 18.84
#